data_AF-A0ABD0VA24-F1
#
_entry.id   AF-A0ABD0VA24-F1
#
_cell.length_a   1.000
_cell.length_b   1.000
_cell.length_c   1.000
_cell.angle_alpha   90.00
_cell.angle_beta   90.00
_cell.angle_gamma   90.00
#
_symmetry.space_group_name_H-M   'P 1'
#
loop_
_entity.id
_entity.type
_entity.pdbx_description
1 polymer ?
#
loop_
_entity_poly.entity_id
_entity_poly.type
_entity_poly.pdbx_seq_one_letter_code
_entity_poly.pdbx_strand_id
1 'polypeptide(L)'
;MLLGLLLIWVYRASHVPVAGEKGRWAWMAMFAAELLFGFYWFITFSARWNPIYRYTFKDRLSLRFEDKLPGVDVFICTADPIIEPPIIAINTVLSVLAYDYPPERLSVYLSDDGGSIFTFYALLEALEFAKSWVPFCRKFNVQLLSPALFFSKSSISIHDSRFSEWTAMEKLYKDMECRIDATMKQGTILKEIKAKHEGFSEWGFKTTSKDHQAIVKIVIDGRDQIAQDTNGFALPTIVYMAREKRPKYHHNFKAGALNALLRVSEQISNGPIILTLDCDMCANNVESIRDALCFFMDEERGHEYAFVQFPQNYKNIIKHDLYATSLNIIQKVDFPRHDDQGGPVYIGSCCFHRRDCLNGRKYNELSKIEMKEKKPNISEASMGLKYGCPVEDVITGLAIQCRGWKSTHFRSKREAFLGLAPTTLSQVLIQHKRWAEGDFQIFLSKDGQRTEELRSGVEMERKEGCLFEVRRGKGRVWWWLYAASMLLGLLLIWVYRASHVPVAGEKGGWAWMAMFAAELLFGFYWFITFSARWNPIYRYTFKDRLSLRFEDKLPGVDVFICTADPIIEPPIIAINTVLSVLAYDYPPEKLSVYLSDDGGSIFTFYALLEALEFAKSWVPFCRKFNVQLLSPALFFSKSSISIHDSRFSEWTAMEKLYKDMECRIDATMKQGTILKEIKAKHEGFSEWGFKTTSKDHQAIVKILIDGRDQIAQDTNGFALPTIVYMAREKRPKYHHNFKAGALNALLRVSEQISNGPIILTLDCDMCVNNAESIRDALCFFMDEERGHEYAFVQFPQNYKNIIKHDLYGTSLNIILKVDFPGQDGQGGPVYTGSCCFHRRDCLNGRKYNELIKIEMKGKKPNISEASVSILEERAKNLATCSYEENTQWGKEMGMKYGCPVEDIITGLTIQCRGWKSAHFSPKKEAFLGLAPTTLSQVLVQHKRWAEGNFQIFLSKYCPFLYGFRRTKLGHQMGYCIYSLWAVNCIPTLIYVVIPSICLLHEISLFPSVFSFWFIPFAFVIALSYVVSLWESLFLGETLKAWWNEQRMWLYKRTTSYLFALVDTILKLIGMNDLAFAITPKVADEESSKRYEKGIMEFGSTSPMFTILSTVAMLNLFCLVGGIKEVIINGVGGLGSFFLQFLLCGSLVLINFPIFEASFFRNDKGCIPTNTMLLSVALVIVAYFISIL
;
A
#
# COMPACT_ATOMS: atom_id res chain seq x y z
N MET A 1 3.07 21.50 -19.37
CA MET A 1 2.75 20.74 -20.60
C MET A 1 1.40 20.05 -20.51
N LEU A 2 1.17 19.12 -19.58
CA LEU A 2 -0.13 18.45 -19.42
C LEU A 2 -1.29 19.43 -19.29
N LEU A 3 -1.15 20.47 -18.45
CA LEU A 3 -2.12 21.55 -18.33
C LEU A 3 -2.38 22.26 -19.68
N GLY A 4 -1.35 22.49 -20.49
CA GLY A 4 -1.49 23.10 -21.80
C GLY A 4 -2.23 22.21 -22.80
N LEU A 5 -1.94 20.90 -22.81
CA LEU A 5 -2.67 19.92 -23.63
C LEU A 5 -4.15 19.86 -23.22
N LEU A 6 -4.44 19.87 -21.92
CA LEU A 6 -5.80 19.92 -21.41
C LEU A 6 -6.52 21.19 -21.86
N LEU A 7 -5.87 22.35 -21.79
CA LEU A 7 -6.45 23.62 -22.28
C LEU A 7 -6.72 23.60 -23.79
N ILE A 8 -5.81 23.02 -24.59
CA ILE A 8 -6.00 22.86 -26.03
C ILE A 8 -7.19 21.92 -26.31
N TRP A 9 -7.29 20.80 -25.62
CA TRP A 9 -8.39 19.85 -25.80
C TRP A 9 -9.73 20.44 -25.36
N VAL A 10 -9.74 21.19 -24.26
CA VAL A 10 -10.93 21.93 -23.82
C VAL A 10 -11.34 22.95 -24.88
N TYR A 11 -10.39 23.77 -25.36
CA TYR A 11 -10.66 24.73 -26.43
C TYR A 11 -11.24 24.06 -27.67
N ARG A 12 -10.64 22.94 -28.13
CA ARG A 12 -11.12 22.19 -29.29
C ARG A 12 -12.50 21.59 -29.04
N ALA A 13 -12.72 20.94 -27.89
CA ALA A 13 -14.02 20.37 -27.54
C ALA A 13 -15.13 21.44 -27.47
N SER A 14 -14.79 22.68 -27.13
CA SER A 14 -15.74 23.81 -27.14
C SER A 14 -16.05 24.37 -28.54
N HIS A 15 -15.28 24.00 -29.57
CA HIS A 15 -15.41 24.51 -30.95
C HIS A 15 -15.61 23.38 -31.96
N VAL A 16 -16.39 22.35 -31.60
CA VAL A 16 -16.73 21.24 -32.50
C VAL A 16 -17.62 21.76 -33.64
N PRO A 17 -17.29 21.51 -34.92
CA PRO A 17 -18.12 21.91 -36.06
C PRO A 17 -19.54 21.35 -35.98
N VAL A 18 -20.52 22.17 -36.37
CA VAL A 18 -21.95 21.87 -36.29
C VAL A 18 -22.32 20.77 -37.29
N ALA A 19 -23.39 20.02 -37.00
CA ALA A 19 -23.85 18.95 -37.88
C ALA A 19 -24.19 19.48 -39.29
N GLY A 20 -23.51 18.93 -40.31
CA GLY A 20 -23.66 19.35 -41.72
C GLY A 20 -22.54 20.26 -42.24
N GLU A 21 -21.66 20.79 -41.38
CA GLU A 21 -20.53 21.60 -41.81
C GLU A 21 -19.47 20.79 -42.59
N LYS A 22 -19.00 21.37 -43.71
CA LYS A 22 -17.91 20.79 -44.50
C LYS A 22 -16.65 20.68 -43.63
N GLY A 23 -16.07 19.48 -43.55
CA GLY A 23 -14.85 19.22 -42.80
C GLY A 23 -15.04 18.70 -41.37
N ARG A 24 -16.28 18.54 -40.87
CA ARG A 24 -16.57 18.00 -39.53
C ARG A 24 -15.89 16.65 -39.25
N TRP A 25 -15.96 15.71 -40.20
CA TRP A 25 -15.32 14.40 -40.06
C TRP A 25 -13.79 14.48 -39.99
N ALA A 26 -13.19 15.39 -40.78
CA ALA A 26 -11.75 15.64 -40.71
C ALA A 26 -11.36 16.27 -39.37
N TRP A 27 -12.16 17.21 -38.86
CA TRP A 27 -11.95 17.81 -37.55
C TRP A 27 -12.05 16.77 -36.42
N MET A 28 -13.06 15.89 -36.45
CA MET A 28 -13.23 14.84 -35.45
C MET A 28 -12.10 13.80 -35.51
N ALA A 29 -11.64 13.43 -36.71
CA ALA A 29 -10.49 12.55 -36.88
C ALA A 29 -9.21 13.18 -36.31
N MET A 30 -8.97 14.46 -36.56
CA MET A 30 -7.83 15.20 -35.99
C MET A 30 -7.89 15.28 -34.48
N PHE A 31 -9.07 15.57 -33.91
CA PHE A 31 -9.24 15.63 -32.46
C PHE A 31 -9.04 14.25 -31.81
N ALA A 32 -9.56 13.18 -32.42
CA ALA A 32 -9.31 11.81 -31.96
C ALA A 32 -7.82 11.43 -32.01
N ALA A 33 -7.11 11.82 -33.08
CA ALA A 33 -5.67 11.63 -33.18
C ALA A 33 -4.91 12.39 -32.09
N GLU A 34 -5.27 13.64 -31.79
CA GLU A 34 -4.66 14.42 -30.71
C GLU A 34 -4.86 13.80 -29.33
N LEU A 35 -6.06 13.27 -29.06
CA LEU A 35 -6.34 12.55 -27.82
C LEU A 35 -5.47 11.29 -27.71
N LEU A 36 -5.34 10.52 -28.80
CA LEU A 36 -4.47 9.34 -28.85
C LEU A 36 -3.00 9.71 -28.60
N PHE A 37 -2.50 10.77 -29.26
CA PHE A 37 -1.12 11.23 -29.09
C PHE A 37 -0.86 11.75 -27.68
N GLY A 38 -1.78 12.49 -27.07
CA GLY A 38 -1.59 12.94 -25.70
C GLY A 38 -1.71 11.82 -24.67
N PHE A 39 -2.54 10.80 -24.92
CA PHE A 39 -2.56 9.59 -24.11
C PHE A 39 -1.22 8.83 -24.20
N TYR A 40 -0.70 8.63 -25.41
CA TYR A 40 0.61 8.02 -25.64
C TYR A 40 1.74 8.83 -24.97
N TRP A 41 1.71 10.16 -25.09
CA TRP A 41 2.65 11.05 -24.42
C TRP A 41 2.56 10.94 -22.90
N PHE A 42 1.34 10.87 -22.33
CA PHE A 42 1.15 10.74 -20.90
C PHE A 42 1.72 9.43 -20.35
N ILE A 43 1.44 8.30 -21.01
CA ILE A 43 1.99 6.99 -20.61
C ILE A 43 3.52 7.02 -20.65
N THR A 44 4.10 7.43 -21.78
CA THR A 44 5.57 7.47 -21.94
C THR A 44 6.22 8.45 -20.96
N PHE A 45 5.57 9.57 -20.64
CA PHE A 45 6.07 10.52 -19.64
C PHE A 45 5.93 10.00 -18.19
N SER A 46 4.89 9.26 -17.87
CA SER A 46 4.71 8.69 -16.52
C SER A 46 5.83 7.71 -16.15
N ALA A 47 6.38 6.98 -17.13
CA ALA A 47 7.55 6.13 -16.95
C ALA A 47 8.85 6.93 -16.65
N ARG A 48 8.83 8.25 -16.85
CA ARG A 48 9.99 9.16 -16.71
C ARG A 48 10.04 9.95 -15.39
N TRP A 49 9.13 9.69 -14.45
CA TRP A 49 8.85 10.58 -13.31
C TRP A 49 9.99 10.72 -12.28
N ASN A 50 10.90 9.75 -12.17
CA ASN A 50 11.98 9.76 -11.15
C ASN A 50 13.31 9.15 -11.65
N PRO A 51 14.26 9.96 -12.15
CA PRO A 51 15.56 9.45 -12.60
C PRO A 51 16.45 9.03 -11.42
N ILE A 52 17.02 7.82 -11.49
CA ILE A 52 18.04 7.33 -10.56
C ILE A 52 19.39 7.25 -11.27
N TYR A 53 20.43 7.77 -10.62
CA TYR A 53 21.82 7.66 -11.08
C TYR A 53 22.64 6.87 -10.06
N ARG A 54 23.47 5.95 -10.55
CA ARG A 54 24.26 5.04 -9.71
C ARG A 54 25.76 5.19 -9.96
N TYR A 55 26.54 4.92 -8.93
CA TYR A 55 28.01 4.95 -8.96
C TYR A 55 28.57 3.71 -8.27
N THR A 56 29.64 3.15 -8.82
CA THR A 56 30.35 1.97 -8.30
C THR A 56 31.63 2.41 -7.57
N PHE A 57 32.01 1.66 -6.53
CA PHE A 57 33.21 1.91 -5.71
C PHE A 57 34.10 0.67 -5.69
N LYS A 58 34.83 0.43 -6.78
CA LYS A 58 35.64 -0.78 -6.98
C LYS A 58 36.74 -0.97 -5.94
N ASP A 59 37.35 0.10 -5.46
CA ASP A 59 38.38 0.04 -4.41
C ASP A 59 37.86 -0.68 -3.15
N ARG A 60 36.58 -0.49 -2.81
CA ARG A 60 35.93 -1.15 -1.67
C ARG A 60 35.57 -2.61 -1.96
N LEU A 61 35.25 -2.92 -3.21
CA LEU A 61 35.01 -4.29 -3.65
C LEU A 61 36.31 -5.09 -3.52
N SER A 62 37.42 -4.58 -4.08
CA SER A 62 38.73 -5.22 -4.01
C SER A 62 39.21 -5.37 -2.56
N LEU A 63 39.09 -4.32 -1.74
CA LEU A 63 39.52 -4.39 -0.33
C LEU A 63 38.77 -5.46 0.49
N ARG A 64 37.53 -5.80 0.13
CA ARG A 64 36.70 -6.75 0.87
C ARG A 64 36.66 -8.16 0.28
N PHE A 65 36.78 -8.27 -1.04
CA PHE A 65 36.38 -9.48 -1.76
C PHE A 65 37.37 -9.94 -2.84
N GLU A 66 38.58 -9.37 -2.96
CA GLU A 66 39.53 -9.78 -4.03
C GLU A 66 39.77 -11.30 -4.05
N ASP A 67 40.00 -11.91 -2.88
CA ASP A 67 40.21 -13.37 -2.78
C ASP A 67 38.92 -14.19 -2.98
N LYS A 68 37.75 -13.55 -2.90
CA LYS A 68 36.41 -14.16 -2.91
C LYS A 68 35.55 -13.80 -4.14
N LEU A 69 36.15 -13.22 -5.18
CA LEU A 69 35.48 -12.92 -6.44
C LEU A 69 34.82 -14.18 -7.07
N PRO A 70 33.58 -14.10 -7.58
CA PRO A 70 32.88 -15.26 -8.14
C PRO A 70 33.39 -15.66 -9.54
N GLY A 71 33.04 -16.86 -10.00
CA GLY A 71 33.22 -17.24 -11.40
C GLY A 71 32.31 -16.43 -12.34
N VAL A 72 32.83 -16.06 -13.51
CA VAL A 72 32.10 -15.31 -14.54
C VAL A 72 32.18 -16.07 -15.87
N ASP A 73 31.02 -16.40 -16.42
CA ASP A 73 30.89 -17.00 -17.74
C ASP A 73 30.50 -15.94 -18.77
N VAL A 74 31.18 -15.90 -19.90
CA VAL A 74 30.87 -14.96 -20.99
C VAL A 74 30.35 -15.72 -22.20
N PHE A 75 29.13 -15.43 -22.60
CA PHE A 75 28.47 -16.08 -23.74
C PHE A 75 28.51 -15.17 -24.95
N ILE A 76 29.11 -15.66 -26.04
CA ILE A 76 29.19 -15.01 -27.34
C ILE A 76 28.54 -15.92 -28.36
N CYS A 77 27.54 -15.42 -29.09
CA CYS A 77 26.85 -16.18 -30.13
C CYS A 77 27.15 -15.58 -31.51
N THR A 78 27.42 -16.43 -32.49
CA THR A 78 27.55 -16.07 -33.91
C THR A 78 26.57 -16.88 -34.74
N ALA A 79 25.97 -16.28 -35.76
CA ALA A 79 24.92 -16.93 -36.54
C ALA A 79 25.49 -17.86 -37.63
N ASP A 80 26.22 -17.29 -38.59
CA ASP A 80 26.84 -18.02 -39.71
C ASP A 80 27.99 -17.17 -40.27
N PRO A 81 29.16 -17.77 -40.60
CA PRO A 81 30.32 -17.05 -41.10
C PRO A 81 30.12 -16.30 -42.43
N ILE A 82 29.08 -16.64 -43.20
CA ILE A 82 28.72 -15.97 -44.46
C ILE A 82 27.97 -14.67 -44.19
N ILE A 83 27.15 -14.65 -43.14
CA ILE A 83 26.37 -13.47 -42.73
C ILE A 83 27.24 -12.54 -41.86
N GLU A 84 27.98 -13.15 -40.92
CA GLU A 84 28.82 -12.48 -39.94
C GLU A 84 30.24 -13.05 -40.05
N PRO A 85 31.19 -12.33 -40.70
CA PRO A 85 32.55 -12.80 -40.85
C PRO A 85 33.17 -13.23 -39.52
N PRO A 86 33.87 -14.39 -39.42
CA PRO A 86 34.39 -14.90 -38.16
C PRO A 86 35.26 -13.90 -37.38
N ILE A 87 35.98 -13.03 -38.09
CA ILE A 87 36.83 -11.99 -37.49
C ILE A 87 36.09 -11.06 -36.54
N ILE A 88 34.78 -10.84 -36.73
CA ILE A 88 33.95 -10.01 -35.86
C ILE A 88 33.81 -10.70 -34.49
N ALA A 89 33.38 -11.96 -34.48
CA ALA A 89 33.26 -12.77 -33.27
C ALA A 89 34.62 -12.93 -32.56
N ILE A 90 35.70 -13.12 -33.32
CA ILE A 90 37.06 -13.25 -32.79
C ILE A 90 37.52 -11.99 -32.07
N ASN A 91 37.27 -10.81 -32.62
CA ASN A 91 37.62 -9.56 -31.97
C ASN A 91 36.89 -9.38 -30.62
N THR A 92 35.66 -9.87 -30.53
CA THR A 92 34.90 -9.90 -29.27
C THR A 92 35.52 -10.90 -28.28
N VAL A 93 35.85 -12.12 -28.71
CA VAL A 93 36.54 -13.12 -27.87
C VAL A 93 37.86 -12.57 -27.33
N LEU A 94 38.71 -11.98 -28.19
CA LEU A 94 39.99 -11.39 -27.81
C LEU A 94 39.83 -10.24 -26.81
N SER A 95 38.78 -9.44 -26.94
CA SER A 95 38.48 -8.36 -26.00
C SER A 95 38.12 -8.87 -24.61
N VAL A 96 37.38 -9.98 -24.53
CA VAL A 96 36.96 -10.60 -23.27
C VAL A 96 38.13 -11.31 -22.59
N LEU A 97 39.00 -11.97 -23.36
CA LEU A 97 40.20 -12.63 -22.84
C LEU A 97 41.16 -11.67 -22.14
N ALA A 98 41.12 -10.38 -22.47
CA ALA A 98 41.96 -9.35 -21.91
C ALA A 98 41.34 -8.61 -20.70
N TYR A 99 40.24 -9.11 -20.13
CA TYR A 99 39.67 -8.55 -18.89
C TYR A 99 40.69 -8.59 -17.74
N ASP A 100 40.64 -7.58 -16.88
CA ASP A 100 41.37 -7.58 -15.61
C ASP A 100 40.58 -8.37 -14.56
N TYR A 101 40.63 -9.70 -14.69
CA TYR A 101 39.96 -10.65 -13.82
C TYR A 101 40.80 -11.92 -13.66
N PRO A 102 40.72 -12.65 -12.53
CA PRO A 102 41.47 -13.88 -12.34
C PRO A 102 41.16 -14.90 -13.46
N PRO A 103 42.17 -15.40 -14.21
CA PRO A 103 41.95 -16.25 -15.37
C PRO A 103 41.24 -17.57 -15.02
N GLU A 104 41.49 -18.12 -13.84
CA GLU A 104 40.83 -19.33 -13.33
C GLU A 104 39.35 -19.13 -12.97
N ARG A 105 38.88 -17.87 -12.91
CA ARG A 105 37.49 -17.50 -12.61
C ARG A 105 36.76 -16.91 -13.81
N LEU A 106 37.40 -16.80 -14.96
CA LEU A 106 36.81 -16.31 -16.20
C LEU A 106 36.71 -17.47 -17.20
N SER A 107 35.51 -17.71 -17.73
CA SER A 107 35.28 -18.70 -18.78
C SER A 107 34.52 -18.07 -19.94
N VAL A 108 35.00 -18.29 -21.17
CA VAL A 108 34.41 -17.70 -22.38
C VAL A 108 33.89 -18.81 -23.29
N TYR A 109 32.63 -18.67 -23.68
CA TYR A 109 31.91 -19.63 -24.51
C TYR A 109 31.55 -18.98 -25.85
N LEU A 110 32.09 -19.52 -26.94
CA LEU A 110 31.71 -19.14 -28.29
C LEU A 110 30.75 -20.18 -28.85
N SER A 111 29.50 -19.77 -29.09
CA SER A 111 28.48 -20.58 -29.74
C SER A 111 28.35 -20.21 -31.21
N ASP A 112 28.59 -21.17 -32.10
CA ASP A 112 28.38 -21.06 -33.54
C ASP A 112 27.12 -21.80 -33.95
N ASP A 113 26.08 -21.04 -34.32
CA ASP A 113 24.82 -21.62 -34.76
C ASP A 113 24.94 -22.29 -36.15
N GLY A 114 25.88 -21.86 -36.99
CA GLY A 114 26.14 -22.44 -38.31
C GLY A 114 26.97 -23.72 -38.25
N GLY A 115 27.62 -24.01 -37.11
CA GLY A 115 28.50 -25.17 -36.95
C GLY A 115 29.67 -25.15 -37.92
N SER A 116 30.22 -23.98 -38.22
CA SER A 116 31.21 -23.80 -39.27
C SER A 116 32.62 -24.17 -38.82
N ILE A 117 33.28 -24.98 -39.65
CA ILE A 117 34.70 -25.31 -39.48
C ILE A 117 35.60 -24.05 -39.55
N PHE A 118 35.15 -23.01 -40.26
CA PHE A 118 35.90 -21.75 -40.40
C PHE A 118 35.85 -20.89 -39.14
N THR A 119 34.72 -20.88 -38.43
CA THR A 119 34.60 -20.18 -37.14
C THR A 119 35.53 -20.83 -36.11
N PHE A 120 35.57 -22.18 -36.10
CA PHE A 120 36.47 -22.93 -35.23
C PHE A 120 37.95 -22.67 -35.57
N TYR A 121 38.31 -22.65 -36.85
CA TYR A 121 39.68 -22.28 -37.27
C TYR A 121 40.04 -20.84 -36.89
N ALA A 122 39.15 -19.88 -37.12
CA ALA A 122 39.36 -18.49 -36.72
C ALA A 122 39.57 -18.37 -35.20
N LEU A 123 38.87 -19.19 -34.40
CA LEU A 123 39.09 -19.26 -32.95
C LEU A 123 40.50 -19.76 -32.62
N LEU A 124 40.99 -20.81 -33.27
CA LEU A 124 42.34 -21.32 -33.03
C LEU A 124 43.42 -20.29 -33.35
N GLU A 125 43.29 -19.59 -34.48
CA GLU A 125 44.19 -18.48 -34.85
C GLU A 125 44.12 -17.33 -33.85
N ALA A 126 42.93 -17.00 -33.35
CA ALA A 126 42.73 -16.01 -32.31
C ALA A 126 43.45 -16.37 -31.01
N LEU A 127 43.40 -17.64 -30.59
CA LEU A 127 44.02 -18.08 -29.35
C LEU A 127 45.54 -18.06 -29.43
N GLU A 128 46.12 -18.33 -30.59
CA GLU A 128 47.56 -18.17 -30.80
C GLU A 128 47.97 -16.70 -30.69
N PHE A 129 47.20 -15.79 -31.28
CA PHE A 129 47.41 -14.34 -31.11
C PHE A 129 47.18 -13.89 -29.66
N ALA A 130 46.20 -14.46 -28.95
CA ALA A 130 45.85 -14.11 -27.58
C ALA A 130 47.02 -14.27 -26.59
N LYS A 131 47.89 -15.27 -26.81
CA LYS A 131 49.11 -15.50 -26.01
C LYS A 131 50.08 -14.31 -26.01
N SER A 132 50.01 -13.46 -27.03
CA SER A 132 50.80 -12.22 -27.15
C SER A 132 49.96 -10.99 -26.80
N TRP A 133 48.67 -10.97 -27.19
CA TRP A 133 47.76 -9.84 -26.97
C TRP A 133 47.42 -9.60 -25.50
N VAL A 134 47.08 -10.65 -24.74
CA VAL A 134 46.71 -10.54 -23.32
C VAL A 134 47.85 -9.94 -22.47
N PRO A 135 49.08 -10.46 -22.52
CA PRO A 135 50.20 -9.85 -21.78
C PRO A 135 50.54 -8.44 -22.27
N PHE A 136 50.40 -8.15 -23.56
CA PHE A 136 50.54 -6.78 -24.09
C PHE A 136 49.52 -5.83 -23.47
N CYS A 137 48.24 -6.23 -23.39
CA CYS A 137 47.18 -5.45 -22.76
C CYS A 137 47.47 -5.15 -21.30
N ARG A 138 47.94 -6.15 -20.54
CA ARG A 138 48.31 -5.99 -19.12
C ARG A 138 49.52 -5.07 -18.95
N LYS A 139 50.60 -5.31 -19.71
CA LYS A 139 51.86 -4.53 -19.64
C LYS A 139 51.64 -3.05 -19.92
N PHE A 140 50.82 -2.72 -20.92
CA PHE A 140 50.58 -1.34 -21.33
C PHE A 140 49.29 -0.72 -20.79
N ASN A 141 48.59 -1.42 -19.89
CA ASN A 141 47.30 -1.02 -19.34
C ASN A 141 46.32 -0.57 -20.45
N VAL A 142 46.24 -1.38 -21.50
CA VAL A 142 45.42 -1.10 -22.69
C VAL A 142 43.96 -1.02 -22.27
N GLN A 143 43.36 0.14 -22.50
CA GLN A 143 41.98 0.38 -22.10
C GLN A 143 40.99 -0.15 -23.13
N LEU A 144 41.36 -0.12 -24.42
CA LEU A 144 40.54 -0.56 -25.54
C LEU A 144 40.89 -2.00 -25.91
N LEU A 145 40.13 -2.96 -25.39
CA LEU A 145 40.53 -4.38 -25.37
C LEU A 145 40.39 -5.13 -26.69
N SER A 146 39.55 -4.64 -27.61
CA SER A 146 39.46 -5.22 -28.94
C SER A 146 40.63 -4.74 -29.80
N PRO A 147 41.42 -5.65 -30.39
CA PRO A 147 42.58 -5.26 -31.20
C PRO A 147 42.17 -4.48 -32.46
N ALA A 148 41.09 -4.87 -33.15
CA ALA A 148 40.52 -4.09 -34.27
C ALA A 148 40.18 -2.65 -33.88
N LEU A 149 39.67 -2.44 -32.66
CA LEU A 149 39.34 -1.10 -32.17
C LEU A 149 40.58 -0.33 -31.76
N PHE A 150 41.48 -1.00 -31.06
CA PHE A 150 42.73 -0.43 -30.57
C PHE A 150 43.57 0.11 -31.72
N PHE A 151 43.84 -0.71 -32.75
CA PHE A 151 44.67 -0.31 -33.88
C PHE A 151 43.99 0.66 -34.85
N SER A 152 42.65 0.77 -34.84
CA SER A 152 41.95 1.76 -35.68
C SER A 152 41.87 3.17 -35.06
N LYS A 153 41.95 3.30 -33.72
CA LYS A 153 41.87 4.59 -33.00
C LYS A 153 43.20 5.08 -32.45
N SER A 154 44.15 4.20 -32.15
CA SER A 154 45.44 4.60 -31.56
C SER A 154 46.43 5.00 -32.66
N SER A 155 46.97 6.23 -32.55
CA SER A 155 48.15 6.67 -33.31
C SER A 155 49.26 6.94 -32.30
N ILE A 156 50.37 6.20 -32.42
CA ILE A 156 51.56 6.40 -31.60
C ILE A 156 52.60 7.18 -32.41
N SER A 157 53.21 8.18 -31.77
CA SER A 157 54.32 8.94 -32.36
C SER A 157 55.55 8.04 -32.52
N ILE A 158 56.30 8.21 -33.63
CA ILE A 158 57.52 7.44 -33.93
C ILE A 158 58.57 7.55 -32.81
N HIS A 159 58.50 8.59 -31.97
CA HIS A 159 59.41 8.82 -30.84
C HIS A 159 58.99 8.15 -29.52
N ASP A 160 57.86 7.43 -29.46
CA ASP A 160 57.45 6.70 -28.26
C ASP A 160 58.29 5.42 -28.09
N SER A 161 58.83 5.18 -26.89
CA SER A 161 59.61 3.97 -26.59
C SER A 161 58.82 2.68 -26.77
N ARG A 162 57.49 2.76 -26.85
CA ARG A 162 56.56 1.65 -27.08
C ARG A 162 56.28 1.39 -28.57
N PHE A 163 56.76 2.25 -29.47
CA PHE A 163 56.44 2.20 -30.90
C PHE A 163 56.81 0.86 -31.55
N SER A 164 58.00 0.31 -31.23
CA SER A 164 58.47 -0.97 -31.80
C SER A 164 57.59 -2.17 -31.38
N GLU A 165 57.26 -2.29 -30.10
CA GLU A 165 56.38 -3.36 -29.58
C GLU A 165 54.95 -3.19 -30.09
N TRP A 166 54.47 -1.95 -30.24
CA TRP A 166 53.15 -1.66 -30.78
C TRP A 166 53.03 -2.05 -32.26
N THR A 167 53.99 -1.66 -33.11
CA THR A 167 54.01 -2.03 -34.54
C THR A 167 54.17 -3.54 -34.73
N ALA A 168 54.96 -4.20 -33.87
CA ALA A 168 55.07 -5.66 -33.88
C ALA A 168 53.72 -6.34 -33.56
N MET A 169 52.99 -5.83 -32.56
CA MET A 169 51.66 -6.35 -32.20
C MET A 169 50.62 -6.07 -33.29
N GLU A 170 50.63 -4.87 -33.89
CA GLU A 170 49.75 -4.53 -35.01
C GLU A 170 49.99 -5.46 -36.21
N LYS A 171 51.25 -5.76 -36.49
CA LYS A 171 51.63 -6.71 -37.55
C LYS A 171 51.10 -8.11 -37.25
N LEU A 172 51.29 -8.62 -36.03
CA LEU A 172 50.76 -9.94 -35.63
C LEU A 172 49.24 -10.02 -35.78
N TYR A 173 48.52 -8.95 -35.40
CA TYR A 173 47.08 -8.87 -35.58
C TYR A 173 46.67 -8.89 -37.06
N LYS A 174 47.30 -8.07 -37.91
CA LYS A 174 47.03 -8.04 -39.36
C LYS A 174 47.37 -9.37 -40.03
N ASP A 175 48.45 -10.02 -39.64
CA ASP A 175 48.84 -11.32 -40.17
C ASP A 175 47.78 -12.38 -39.83
N MET A 176 47.23 -12.37 -38.62
CA MET A 176 46.11 -13.25 -38.23
C MET A 176 44.85 -12.97 -39.05
N GLU A 177 44.46 -11.71 -39.19
CA GLU A 177 43.30 -11.29 -39.98
C GLU A 177 43.44 -11.74 -41.45
N CYS A 178 44.61 -11.53 -42.06
CA CYS A 178 44.91 -11.99 -43.41
C CYS A 178 44.83 -13.51 -43.56
N ARG A 179 45.32 -14.29 -42.57
CA ARG A 179 45.21 -15.76 -42.61
C ARG A 179 43.75 -16.22 -42.57
N ILE A 180 42.94 -15.63 -41.68
CA ILE A 180 41.51 -15.96 -41.56
C ILE A 180 40.77 -15.62 -42.85
N ASP A 181 40.97 -14.41 -43.40
CA ASP A 181 40.33 -13.96 -44.64
C ASP A 181 40.78 -14.78 -45.86
N ALA A 182 42.06 -15.11 -45.97
CA ALA A 182 42.58 -15.96 -47.04
C ALA A 182 41.95 -17.36 -47.03
N THR A 183 41.84 -17.97 -45.84
CA THR A 183 41.19 -19.30 -45.69
C THR A 183 39.69 -19.24 -45.99
N MET A 184 39.00 -18.18 -45.57
CA MET A 184 37.59 -17.95 -45.92
C MET A 184 37.39 -17.82 -47.43
N LYS A 185 38.24 -17.06 -48.12
CA LYS A 185 38.20 -16.89 -49.59
C LYS A 185 38.54 -18.17 -50.36
N GLN A 186 39.48 -18.97 -49.85
CA GLN A 186 39.82 -20.28 -50.44
C GLN A 186 38.72 -21.33 -50.25
N GLY A 187 37.81 -21.16 -49.28
CA GLY A 187 36.70 -22.07 -49.03
C GLY A 187 37.11 -23.47 -48.55
N THR A 188 38.39 -23.69 -48.22
CA THR A 188 38.90 -24.96 -47.67
C THR A 188 40.07 -24.70 -46.70
N ILE A 189 40.16 -25.50 -45.63
CA ILE A 189 41.27 -25.44 -44.65
C ILE A 189 42.34 -26.47 -45.07
N LEU A 190 43.60 -26.03 -45.15
CA LEU A 190 44.75 -26.85 -45.53
C LEU A 190 44.90 -28.09 -44.61
N LYS A 191 45.28 -29.23 -45.19
CA LYS A 191 45.44 -30.50 -44.46
C LYS A 191 46.50 -30.42 -43.35
N GLU A 192 47.56 -29.64 -43.56
CA GLU A 192 48.62 -29.40 -42.58
C GLU A 192 48.11 -28.72 -41.31
N ILE A 193 47.21 -27.73 -41.46
CA ILE A 193 46.59 -27.03 -40.34
C ILE A 193 45.67 -27.98 -39.56
N LYS A 194 44.92 -28.82 -40.27
CA LYS A 194 44.05 -29.84 -39.63
C LYS A 194 44.85 -30.90 -38.86
N ALA A 195 46.08 -31.19 -39.27
CA ALA A 195 46.97 -32.11 -38.57
C ALA A 195 47.66 -31.45 -37.36
N LYS A 196 47.84 -30.12 -37.38
CA LYS A 196 48.50 -29.35 -36.31
C LYS A 196 47.63 -29.14 -35.08
N HIS A 197 46.30 -29.13 -35.23
CA HIS A 197 45.36 -28.87 -34.14
C HIS A 197 44.37 -30.03 -33.97
N GLU A 198 44.19 -30.48 -32.74
CA GLU A 198 43.16 -31.45 -32.40
C GLU A 198 41.75 -30.84 -32.49
N GLY A 199 40.74 -31.65 -32.82
CA GLY A 199 39.33 -31.24 -32.80
C GLY A 199 38.64 -31.09 -34.17
N PHE A 200 39.39 -31.05 -35.28
CA PHE A 200 38.79 -30.99 -36.63
C PHE A 200 38.09 -32.28 -37.08
N SER A 201 38.25 -33.39 -36.35
CA SER A 201 37.63 -34.69 -36.64
C SER A 201 36.10 -34.69 -36.54
N GLU A 202 35.50 -33.69 -35.89
CA GLU A 202 34.04 -33.56 -35.70
C GLU A 202 33.29 -33.16 -37.00
N TRP A 203 34.00 -32.66 -38.01
CA TRP A 203 33.41 -32.21 -39.28
C TRP A 203 33.56 -33.27 -40.39
N GLY A 204 32.52 -34.09 -40.58
CA GLY A 204 32.44 -35.11 -41.64
C GLY A 204 31.98 -34.60 -43.02
N PHE A 205 32.10 -35.45 -44.07
CA PHE A 205 31.86 -35.13 -45.49
C PHE A 205 30.45 -34.64 -45.89
N LYS A 206 29.46 -34.65 -44.98
CA LYS A 206 28.07 -34.18 -45.24
C LYS A 206 27.51 -33.37 -44.05
N THR A 207 28.19 -32.30 -43.65
CA THR A 207 27.70 -31.36 -42.63
C THR A 207 27.16 -30.10 -43.30
N THR A 208 25.98 -29.64 -42.90
CA THR A 208 25.38 -28.35 -43.36
C THR A 208 24.92 -27.56 -42.15
N SER A 209 24.73 -26.24 -42.26
CA SER A 209 24.23 -25.39 -41.17
C SER A 209 22.81 -25.74 -40.67
N LYS A 210 22.12 -26.67 -41.34
CA LYS A 210 20.80 -27.19 -40.95
C LYS A 210 20.83 -28.66 -40.53
N ASP A 211 21.94 -29.37 -40.73
CA ASP A 211 22.12 -30.79 -40.39
C ASP A 211 23.56 -31.07 -39.98
N HIS A 212 23.81 -31.06 -38.67
CA HIS A 212 25.08 -31.42 -38.07
C HIS A 212 24.89 -31.89 -36.62
N GLN A 213 25.80 -32.73 -36.15
CA GLN A 213 25.83 -33.18 -34.76
C GLN A 213 26.25 -32.03 -33.83
N ALA A 214 25.99 -32.18 -32.52
CA ALA A 214 26.51 -31.24 -31.53
C ALA A 214 28.03 -31.35 -31.44
N ILE A 215 28.71 -30.21 -31.40
CA ILE A 215 30.16 -30.10 -31.25
C ILE A 215 30.42 -29.27 -30.00
N VAL A 216 31.13 -29.83 -29.02
CA VAL A 216 31.60 -29.09 -27.84
C VAL A 216 33.08 -29.38 -27.66
N LYS A 217 33.90 -28.34 -27.66
CA LYS A 217 35.35 -28.44 -27.51
C LYS A 217 35.84 -27.44 -26.48
N ILE A 218 36.49 -27.93 -25.43
CA ILE A 218 37.30 -27.10 -24.53
C ILE A 218 38.63 -26.90 -25.26
N VAL A 219 38.84 -25.68 -25.77
CA VAL A 219 40.01 -25.36 -26.61
C VAL A 219 41.18 -24.93 -25.73
N ILE A 220 40.88 -24.23 -24.63
CA ILE A 220 41.80 -23.91 -23.55
C ILE A 220 41.09 -24.26 -22.24
N ASP A 221 41.73 -25.03 -21.37
CA ASP A 221 41.30 -25.20 -19.98
C ASP A 221 42.19 -24.34 -19.08
N GLY A 222 41.62 -23.28 -18.50
CA GLY A 222 42.35 -22.38 -17.60
C GLY A 222 42.75 -23.01 -16.26
N ARG A 223 42.32 -24.26 -16.00
CA ARG A 223 42.73 -25.06 -14.84
C ARG A 223 44.03 -25.84 -15.10
N ASP A 224 44.40 -26.04 -16.37
CA ASP A 224 45.59 -26.79 -16.74
C ASP A 224 46.83 -25.88 -16.78
N GLN A 225 47.96 -26.36 -16.25
CA GLN A 225 49.22 -25.61 -16.21
C GLN A 225 49.85 -25.36 -17.60
N ILE A 226 49.32 -25.99 -18.65
CA ILE A 226 49.87 -25.95 -20.02
C ILE A 226 49.38 -24.72 -20.79
N ALA A 227 48.21 -24.17 -20.44
CA ALA A 227 47.60 -23.04 -21.15
C ALA A 227 48.09 -21.68 -20.63
N GLN A 228 49.36 -21.37 -20.89
CA GLN A 228 50.00 -20.13 -20.46
C GLN A 228 50.18 -19.13 -21.62
N ASP A 229 50.18 -17.85 -21.29
CA ASP A 229 50.60 -16.78 -22.17
C ASP A 229 52.14 -16.77 -22.35
N THR A 230 52.64 -15.88 -23.21
CA THR A 230 54.08 -15.75 -23.48
C THR A 230 54.93 -15.38 -22.25
N ASN A 231 54.31 -14.91 -21.17
CA ASN A 231 54.95 -14.57 -19.90
C ASN A 231 54.77 -15.65 -18.82
N GLY A 232 54.12 -16.77 -19.14
CA GLY A 232 53.89 -17.88 -18.21
C GLY A 232 52.64 -17.75 -17.33
N PHE A 233 51.75 -16.80 -17.59
CA PHE A 233 50.49 -16.65 -16.84
C PHE A 233 49.35 -17.45 -17.48
N ALA A 234 48.46 -18.01 -16.66
CA ALA A 234 47.31 -18.78 -17.14
C ALA A 234 46.36 -17.92 -18.00
N LEU A 235 45.80 -18.54 -19.06
CA LEU A 235 44.74 -17.98 -19.88
C LEU A 235 43.35 -18.47 -19.40
N PRO A 236 42.28 -17.66 -19.56
CA PRO A 236 40.91 -18.06 -19.26
C PRO A 236 40.46 -19.31 -20.04
N THR A 237 39.53 -20.08 -19.46
CA THR A 237 38.92 -21.24 -20.14
C THR A 237 38.14 -20.80 -21.38
N ILE A 238 38.36 -21.47 -22.51
CA ILE A 238 37.69 -21.21 -23.79
C ILE A 238 36.96 -22.46 -24.25
N VAL A 239 35.65 -22.32 -24.48
CA VAL A 239 34.81 -23.40 -24.98
C VAL A 239 34.16 -22.99 -26.30
N TYR A 240 34.39 -23.80 -27.33
CA TYR A 240 33.66 -23.73 -28.59
C TYR A 240 32.46 -24.67 -28.54
N MET A 241 31.30 -24.18 -29.00
CA MET A 241 30.07 -24.95 -29.06
C MET A 241 29.34 -24.74 -30.39
N ALA A 242 28.87 -25.82 -31.00
CA ALA A 242 27.82 -25.81 -32.00
C ALA A 242 26.74 -26.80 -31.57
N ARG A 243 25.49 -26.34 -31.42
CA ARG A 243 24.39 -27.22 -30.98
C ARG A 243 23.95 -28.17 -32.10
N GLU A 244 23.40 -29.33 -31.77
CA GLU A 244 22.86 -30.22 -32.79
C GLU A 244 21.73 -29.56 -33.59
N LYS A 245 21.77 -29.71 -34.91
CA LYS A 245 20.70 -29.27 -35.81
C LYS A 245 20.30 -30.42 -36.73
N ARG A 246 18.99 -30.57 -36.93
CA ARG A 246 18.38 -31.59 -37.79
C ARG A 246 17.26 -30.97 -38.63
N PRO A 247 17.10 -31.34 -39.92
CA PRO A 247 16.10 -30.71 -40.81
C PRO A 247 14.66 -30.82 -40.33
N LYS A 248 14.31 -31.88 -39.59
CA LYS A 248 12.94 -32.14 -39.08
C LYS A 248 12.61 -31.39 -37.79
N TYR A 249 13.59 -30.78 -37.13
CA TYR A 249 13.40 -30.16 -35.82
C TYR A 249 13.48 -28.64 -35.91
N HIS A 250 12.45 -27.98 -35.39
CA HIS A 250 12.44 -26.53 -35.27
C HIS A 250 13.50 -26.08 -34.27
N HIS A 251 14.32 -25.10 -34.64
CA HIS A 251 15.33 -24.50 -33.79
C HIS A 251 15.04 -23.00 -33.62
N ASN A 252 15.02 -22.54 -32.38
CA ASN A 252 14.97 -21.11 -32.09
C ASN A 252 16.35 -20.50 -32.34
N PHE A 253 16.45 -19.26 -32.81
CA PHE A 253 17.70 -18.58 -33.16
C PHE A 253 18.61 -18.36 -31.92
N LYS A 254 18.77 -17.12 -31.46
CA LYS A 254 19.77 -16.75 -30.45
C LYS A 254 19.42 -17.27 -29.05
N ALA A 255 18.15 -17.26 -28.61
CA ALA A 255 17.75 -17.82 -27.32
C ALA A 255 18.03 -19.32 -27.25
N GLY A 256 17.85 -20.05 -28.36
CA GLY A 256 18.14 -21.48 -28.41
C GLY A 256 19.62 -21.78 -28.22
N ALA A 257 20.49 -20.95 -28.80
CA ALA A 257 21.94 -21.02 -28.60
C ALA A 257 22.34 -20.65 -27.16
N LEU A 258 21.82 -19.55 -26.62
CA LEU A 258 22.11 -19.10 -25.25
C LEU A 258 21.63 -20.10 -24.19
N ASN A 259 20.48 -20.76 -24.41
CA ASN A 259 19.99 -21.80 -23.50
C ASN A 259 20.82 -23.09 -23.57
N ALA A 260 21.38 -23.41 -24.74
CA ALA A 260 22.30 -24.52 -24.87
C ALA A 260 23.61 -24.21 -24.13
N LEU A 261 24.13 -22.99 -24.26
CA LEU A 261 25.28 -22.49 -23.50
C LEU A 261 25.04 -22.49 -22.00
N LEU A 262 23.85 -22.11 -21.53
CA LEU A 262 23.49 -22.12 -20.12
C LEU A 262 23.66 -23.54 -19.52
N ARG A 263 23.19 -24.57 -20.24
CA ARG A 263 23.31 -25.98 -19.83
C ARG A 263 24.75 -26.50 -19.91
N VAL A 264 25.49 -26.14 -20.96
CA VAL A 264 26.88 -26.60 -21.15
C VAL A 264 27.82 -25.97 -20.14
N SER A 265 27.72 -24.66 -19.93
CA SER A 265 28.54 -23.94 -18.96
C SER A 265 28.33 -24.42 -17.53
N GLU A 266 27.11 -24.85 -17.17
CA GLU A 266 26.81 -25.46 -15.86
C GLU A 266 27.65 -26.71 -15.58
N GLN A 267 27.97 -27.50 -16.61
CA GLN A 267 28.78 -28.73 -16.49
C GLN A 267 30.29 -28.45 -16.49
N ILE A 268 30.72 -27.30 -17.01
CA ILE A 268 32.14 -26.99 -17.23
C ILE A 268 32.69 -26.04 -16.16
N SER A 269 32.16 -24.83 -16.07
CA SER A 269 32.64 -23.76 -15.17
C SER A 269 31.68 -23.47 -14.02
N ASN A 270 30.37 -23.64 -14.26
CA ASN A 270 29.27 -23.31 -13.34
C ASN A 270 29.39 -21.90 -12.73
N GLY A 271 29.76 -20.90 -13.55
CA GLY A 271 29.92 -19.51 -13.11
C GLY A 271 28.58 -18.92 -12.65
N PRO A 272 28.46 -18.39 -11.42
CA PRO A 272 27.19 -17.82 -10.92
C PRO A 272 26.79 -16.52 -11.62
N ILE A 273 27.72 -15.84 -12.30
CA ILE A 273 27.47 -14.64 -13.08
C ILE A 273 27.71 -14.94 -14.57
N ILE A 274 26.78 -14.53 -15.43
CA ILE A 274 26.82 -14.74 -16.87
C ILE A 274 26.76 -13.40 -17.58
N LEU A 275 27.76 -13.08 -18.39
CA LEU A 275 27.75 -11.94 -19.30
C LEU A 275 27.29 -12.40 -20.69
N THR A 276 26.21 -11.80 -21.21
CA THR A 276 25.77 -12.03 -22.59
C THR A 276 26.30 -10.94 -23.53
N LEU A 277 26.95 -11.36 -24.62
CA LEU A 277 27.47 -10.50 -25.67
C LEU A 277 27.09 -11.02 -27.05
N ASP A 278 26.94 -10.08 -27.97
CA ASP A 278 26.74 -10.35 -29.39
C ASP A 278 28.10 -10.41 -30.06
N CYS A 279 28.22 -11.12 -31.18
CA CYS A 279 29.51 -11.25 -31.88
C CYS A 279 30.12 -9.89 -32.24
N ASP A 280 29.30 -8.87 -32.47
CA ASP A 280 29.68 -7.51 -32.84
C ASP A 280 29.87 -6.55 -31.66
N MET A 281 29.71 -7.02 -30.41
CA MET A 281 29.83 -6.21 -29.18
C MET A 281 31.07 -6.58 -28.37
N CYS A 282 32.10 -5.74 -28.44
CA CYS A 282 33.36 -5.96 -27.74
C CYS A 282 33.39 -5.33 -26.35
N ALA A 283 34.16 -5.94 -25.44
CA ALA A 283 34.55 -5.31 -24.18
C ALA A 283 35.45 -4.10 -24.44
N ASN A 284 35.13 -2.97 -23.81
CA ASN A 284 35.82 -1.69 -24.01
C ASN A 284 36.38 -1.12 -22.71
N ASN A 285 36.06 -1.71 -21.56
CA ASN A 285 36.59 -1.31 -20.25
C ASN A 285 37.03 -2.55 -19.48
N VAL A 286 38.31 -2.60 -19.10
CA VAL A 286 38.92 -3.70 -18.33
C VAL A 286 38.23 -3.97 -16.98
N GLU A 287 37.55 -2.97 -16.41
CA GLU A 287 36.93 -3.08 -15.08
C GLU A 287 35.41 -3.29 -15.11
N SER A 288 34.78 -3.51 -16.28
CA SER A 288 33.31 -3.60 -16.37
C SER A 288 32.73 -4.78 -15.57
N ILE A 289 33.47 -5.89 -15.44
CA ILE A 289 33.11 -7.02 -14.57
C ILE A 289 33.04 -6.55 -13.11
N ARG A 290 34.08 -5.85 -12.62
CA ARG A 290 34.12 -5.33 -11.25
C ARG A 290 33.00 -4.31 -11.00
N ASP A 291 32.68 -3.47 -11.99
CA ASP A 291 31.55 -2.55 -11.92
C ASP A 291 30.21 -3.31 -11.74
N ALA A 292 29.99 -4.41 -12.46
CA ALA A 292 28.80 -5.24 -12.28
C ALA A 292 28.77 -5.94 -10.91
N LEU A 293 29.92 -6.43 -10.45
CA LEU A 293 30.04 -7.11 -9.15
C LEU A 293 29.78 -6.19 -7.96
N CYS A 294 30.06 -4.89 -8.06
CA CYS A 294 29.62 -3.92 -7.05
C CYS A 294 28.11 -3.96 -6.78
N PHE A 295 27.29 -4.34 -7.77
CA PHE A 295 25.86 -4.54 -7.57
C PHE A 295 25.57 -5.90 -6.95
N PHE A 296 26.09 -6.99 -7.53
CA PHE A 296 25.73 -8.35 -7.08
C PHE A 296 26.31 -8.73 -5.71
N MET A 297 27.46 -8.18 -5.34
CA MET A 297 28.16 -8.48 -4.08
C MET A 297 27.84 -7.47 -2.96
N ASP A 298 26.95 -6.51 -3.20
CA ASP A 298 26.46 -5.63 -2.15
C ASP A 298 25.66 -6.44 -1.11
N GLU A 299 26.07 -6.38 0.15
CA GLU A 299 25.48 -7.22 1.21
C GLU A 299 24.03 -6.84 1.54
N GLU A 300 23.66 -5.58 1.33
CA GLU A 300 22.33 -5.08 1.69
C GLU A 300 21.32 -5.35 0.58
N ARG A 301 21.69 -5.13 -0.69
CA ARG A 301 20.75 -5.11 -1.82
C ARG A 301 21.18 -5.99 -3.01
N GLY A 302 22.40 -6.53 -3.01
CA GLY A 302 22.93 -7.25 -4.17
C GLY A 302 22.20 -8.54 -4.52
N HIS A 303 21.52 -9.13 -3.53
CA HIS A 303 20.67 -10.31 -3.71
C HIS A 303 19.38 -10.01 -4.50
N GLU A 304 18.92 -8.75 -4.56
CA GLU A 304 17.68 -8.37 -5.28
C GLU A 304 17.87 -8.33 -6.81
N TYR A 305 19.11 -8.12 -7.28
CA TYR A 305 19.40 -7.88 -8.68
C TYR A 305 19.57 -9.20 -9.45
N ALA A 306 18.70 -9.41 -10.44
CA ALA A 306 18.85 -10.49 -11.40
C ALA A 306 19.85 -10.15 -12.50
N PHE A 307 19.86 -8.90 -12.97
CA PHE A 307 20.78 -8.48 -14.02
C PHE A 307 21.12 -6.98 -14.00
N VAL A 308 22.31 -6.66 -14.50
CA VAL A 308 22.85 -5.30 -14.66
C VAL A 308 23.04 -5.04 -16.15
N GLN A 309 22.23 -4.15 -16.72
CA GLN A 309 22.26 -3.77 -18.12
C GLN A 309 23.20 -2.58 -18.32
N PHE A 310 24.22 -2.73 -19.17
CA PHE A 310 25.09 -1.65 -19.60
C PHE A 310 24.60 -1.02 -20.91
N PRO A 311 24.95 0.25 -21.19
CA PRO A 311 24.70 0.86 -22.49
C PRO A 311 25.44 0.15 -23.63
N GLN A 312 24.73 -0.11 -24.73
CA GLN A 312 25.28 -0.53 -26.01
C GLN A 312 25.74 0.72 -26.79
N ASN A 313 27.05 0.94 -26.87
CA ASN A 313 27.63 2.05 -27.63
C ASN A 313 28.16 1.55 -28.97
N TYR A 314 28.19 2.41 -29.98
CA TYR A 314 28.61 2.04 -31.33
C TYR A 314 29.70 2.97 -31.86
N LYS A 315 30.66 2.41 -32.61
CA LYS A 315 31.86 3.14 -33.04
C LYS A 315 31.78 3.80 -34.41
N ASN A 316 30.98 3.25 -35.30
CA ASN A 316 30.90 3.61 -36.72
C ASN A 316 29.78 4.63 -36.99
N ILE A 317 29.39 5.38 -35.95
CA ILE A 317 28.44 6.48 -36.05
C ILE A 317 29.19 7.73 -36.49
N ILE A 318 28.77 8.29 -37.63
CA ILE A 318 29.30 9.56 -38.15
C ILE A 318 28.90 10.72 -37.23
N LYS A 319 29.67 11.82 -37.25
CA LYS A 319 29.41 13.02 -36.42
C LYS A 319 27.97 13.55 -36.56
N HIS A 320 27.37 13.38 -37.73
CA HIS A 320 25.96 13.68 -38.01
C HIS A 320 25.18 12.37 -38.11
N ASP A 321 24.77 11.80 -36.98
CA ASP A 321 24.01 10.54 -36.86
C ASP A 321 22.62 10.67 -37.50
N LEU A 322 22.56 10.65 -38.84
CA LEU A 322 21.35 10.87 -39.63
C LEU A 322 20.29 9.79 -39.36
N TYR A 323 20.74 8.56 -39.08
CA TYR A 323 19.86 7.42 -38.83
C TYR A 323 19.49 7.27 -37.35
N ALA A 324 20.02 8.12 -36.46
CA ALA A 324 19.83 8.07 -35.02
C ALA A 324 20.11 6.69 -34.39
N THR A 325 21.10 5.95 -34.93
CA THR A 325 21.40 4.57 -34.53
C THR A 325 22.05 4.48 -33.15
N SER A 326 22.48 5.61 -32.58
CA SER A 326 23.04 5.66 -31.23
C SER A 326 22.04 5.36 -30.10
N LEU A 327 20.73 5.50 -30.35
CA LEU A 327 19.65 5.28 -29.36
C LEU A 327 19.88 5.98 -28.01
N ASN A 328 20.59 7.11 -28.03
CA ASN A 328 21.06 7.80 -26.83
C ASN A 328 19.92 8.20 -25.88
N ILE A 329 18.74 8.55 -26.40
CA ILE A 329 17.59 8.95 -25.57
C ILE A 329 17.12 7.77 -24.72
N ILE A 330 16.91 6.60 -25.33
CA ILE A 330 16.44 5.41 -24.63
C ILE A 330 17.44 5.02 -23.53
N GLN A 331 18.73 4.95 -23.88
CA GLN A 331 19.76 4.47 -22.96
C GLN A 331 20.14 5.50 -21.88
N LYS A 332 20.22 6.80 -22.20
CA LYS A 332 20.71 7.84 -21.27
C LYS A 332 19.60 8.61 -20.56
N VAL A 333 18.37 8.59 -21.08
CA VAL A 333 17.23 9.31 -20.52
C VAL A 333 16.21 8.32 -19.94
N ASP A 334 15.76 7.34 -20.71
CA ASP A 334 14.64 6.48 -20.30
C ASP A 334 15.06 5.42 -19.28
N PHE A 335 16.12 4.65 -19.54
CA PHE A 335 16.55 3.56 -18.65
C PHE A 335 16.90 3.98 -17.22
N PRO A 336 17.61 5.10 -16.96
CA PRO A 336 17.82 5.58 -15.59
C PRO A 336 16.53 5.89 -14.83
N ARG A 337 15.42 6.18 -15.52
CA ARG A 337 14.12 6.51 -14.91
C ARG A 337 13.27 5.29 -14.63
N HIS A 338 13.52 4.17 -15.33
CA HIS A 338 12.87 2.89 -15.05
C HIS A 338 13.44 2.21 -13.80
N ASP A 339 14.60 2.64 -13.31
CA ASP A 339 15.31 2.01 -12.19
C ASP A 339 14.57 2.11 -10.85
N ASP A 340 13.74 3.15 -10.66
CA ASP A 340 12.84 3.28 -9.49
C ASP A 340 11.63 2.33 -9.56
N GLN A 341 11.29 1.85 -10.76
CA GLN A 341 10.08 1.10 -11.06
C GLN A 341 10.32 -0.41 -11.25
N GLY A 342 11.51 -0.90 -10.88
CA GLY A 342 11.90 -2.32 -10.99
C GLY A 342 13.10 -2.59 -11.90
N GLY A 343 13.62 -1.57 -12.58
CA GLY A 343 14.79 -1.66 -13.45
C GLY A 343 14.48 -1.66 -14.95
N PRO A 344 15.49 -1.47 -15.82
CA PRO A 344 15.33 -1.53 -17.27
C PRO A 344 14.98 -2.94 -17.75
N VAL A 345 14.42 -3.03 -18.95
CA VAL A 345 14.25 -4.29 -19.66
C VAL A 345 15.60 -4.80 -20.19
N TYR A 346 15.70 -6.12 -20.36
CA TYR A 346 16.86 -6.75 -21.02
C TYR A 346 16.78 -6.48 -22.53
N ILE A 347 17.89 -6.01 -23.13
CA ILE A 347 17.98 -5.63 -24.54
C ILE A 347 18.93 -6.52 -25.35
N GLY A 348 19.12 -7.77 -24.91
CA GLY A 348 19.73 -8.83 -25.71
C GLY A 348 21.26 -8.91 -25.70
N SER A 349 21.97 -7.91 -25.18
CA SER A 349 23.44 -7.87 -25.12
C SER A 349 23.97 -6.92 -24.04
N CYS A 350 25.27 -6.99 -23.73
CA CYS A 350 25.96 -6.13 -22.77
C CYS A 350 25.33 -6.18 -21.36
N CYS A 351 24.93 -7.37 -20.94
CA CYS A 351 24.16 -7.57 -19.71
C CYS A 351 24.79 -8.67 -18.86
N PHE A 352 25.03 -8.35 -17.58
CA PHE A 352 25.45 -9.34 -16.59
C PHE A 352 24.22 -9.89 -15.89
N HIS A 353 24.03 -11.20 -15.94
CA HIS A 353 22.94 -11.94 -15.32
C HIS A 353 23.45 -12.79 -14.16
N ARG A 354 22.63 -12.96 -13.14
CA ARG A 354 22.78 -14.05 -12.17
C ARG A 354 22.26 -15.35 -12.81
N ARG A 355 23.04 -16.43 -12.73
CA ARG A 355 22.65 -17.74 -13.28
C ARG A 355 21.29 -18.24 -12.75
N ASP A 356 21.04 -18.05 -11.47
CA ASP A 356 19.79 -18.46 -10.81
C ASP A 356 18.52 -17.89 -11.48
N CYS A 357 18.58 -16.65 -11.96
CA CYS A 357 17.43 -16.00 -12.57
C CYS A 357 17.13 -16.57 -13.96
N LEU A 358 18.16 -16.95 -14.72
CA LEU A 358 18.04 -17.61 -16.03
C LEU A 358 17.61 -19.07 -15.89
N ASN A 359 17.98 -19.74 -14.81
CA ASN A 359 17.51 -21.09 -14.50
C ASN A 359 16.01 -21.11 -14.13
N GLY A 360 15.38 -19.95 -13.91
CA GLY A 360 13.95 -19.82 -13.67
C GLY A 360 13.56 -19.78 -12.19
N ARG A 361 14.52 -19.70 -11.26
CA ARG A 361 14.24 -19.60 -9.82
C ARG A 361 13.49 -18.31 -9.49
N LYS A 362 12.49 -18.39 -8.63
CA LYS A 362 11.77 -17.21 -8.12
C LYS A 362 12.56 -16.57 -6.98
N TYR A 363 12.49 -15.25 -6.88
CA TYR A 363 13.23 -14.52 -5.84
C TYR A 363 12.77 -14.88 -4.42
N ASN A 364 11.47 -15.11 -4.21
CA ASN A 364 10.90 -15.36 -2.87
C ASN A 364 11.18 -16.78 -2.32
N GLU A 365 11.61 -17.72 -3.17
CA GLU A 365 11.93 -19.10 -2.78
C GLU A 365 13.37 -19.22 -2.22
N LEU A 366 14.14 -18.13 -2.20
CA LEU A 366 15.52 -18.11 -1.73
C LEU A 366 15.57 -17.55 -0.30
N SER A 367 15.93 -18.38 0.67
CA SER A 367 16.35 -17.84 1.97
C SER A 367 17.66 -17.06 1.81
N LYS A 368 17.85 -15.96 2.57
CA LYS A 368 19.13 -15.19 2.59
C LYS A 368 20.34 -16.08 2.94
N ILE A 369 20.11 -17.26 3.53
CA ILE A 369 21.12 -18.24 3.94
C ILE A 369 21.50 -19.16 2.77
N GLU A 370 20.53 -19.63 1.97
CA GLU A 370 20.81 -20.46 0.79
C GLU A 370 21.62 -19.74 -0.29
N MET A 371 21.44 -18.42 -0.44
CA MET A 371 22.26 -17.60 -1.34
C MET A 371 23.73 -17.46 -0.89
N LYS A 372 24.03 -17.70 0.40
CA LYS A 372 25.37 -17.54 0.97
C LYS A 372 26.18 -18.84 1.04
N GLU A 373 25.54 -20.02 1.12
CA GLU A 373 26.23 -21.24 1.56
C GLU A 373 26.08 -22.50 0.69
N LYS A 374 25.26 -22.54 -0.38
CA LYS A 374 25.11 -23.78 -1.19
C LYS A 374 25.38 -23.60 -2.68
N LYS A 375 26.24 -24.47 -3.22
CA LYS A 375 26.28 -24.78 -4.66
C LYS A 375 24.94 -25.43 -5.07
N PRO A 376 24.29 -24.97 -6.15
CA PRO A 376 22.97 -25.47 -6.54
C PRO A 376 23.05 -26.91 -7.08
N ASN A 377 22.29 -27.84 -6.48
CA ASN A 377 21.82 -29.05 -7.16
C ASN A 377 20.46 -28.74 -7.81
N ILE A 378 20.21 -29.22 -9.03
CA ILE A 378 18.90 -29.06 -9.68
C ILE A 378 18.45 -30.36 -10.37
N SER A 379 17.22 -30.73 -10.05
CA SER A 379 16.33 -31.62 -10.80
C SER A 379 15.63 -30.87 -11.95
N GLU A 380 15.61 -31.50 -13.12
CA GLU A 380 14.81 -31.28 -14.34
C GLU A 380 13.71 -30.19 -14.32
N ALA A 381 14.06 -28.94 -14.67
CA ALA A 381 13.23 -27.97 -15.44
C ALA A 381 13.91 -26.57 -15.52
N SER A 382 14.99 -26.41 -16.29
CA SER A 382 15.62 -25.10 -16.54
C SER A 382 14.78 -24.27 -17.54
N MET A 383 14.27 -23.11 -17.14
CA MET A 383 13.31 -22.33 -17.97
C MET A 383 13.96 -21.49 -19.08
N GLY A 384 15.25 -21.15 -18.98
CA GLY A 384 16.04 -20.47 -20.01
C GLY A 384 15.48 -19.12 -20.51
N LEU A 385 16.13 -18.54 -21.52
CA LEU A 385 15.58 -17.47 -22.37
C LEU A 385 14.32 -17.97 -23.09
N LYS A 386 13.34 -17.08 -23.21
CA LYS A 386 12.03 -17.36 -23.81
C LYS A 386 12.13 -17.57 -25.33
N TYR A 387 11.21 -18.35 -25.89
CA TYR A 387 11.12 -18.67 -27.31
C TYR A 387 9.78 -18.19 -27.91
N GLY A 388 9.70 -18.13 -29.24
CA GLY A 388 8.42 -17.98 -29.98
C GLY A 388 8.05 -16.56 -30.38
N CYS A 389 8.87 -15.57 -30.07
CA CYS A 389 8.73 -14.17 -30.51
C CYS A 389 10.05 -13.69 -31.15
N PRO A 390 10.00 -12.85 -32.21
CA PRO A 390 11.19 -12.20 -32.77
C PRO A 390 11.98 -11.33 -31.79
N VAL A 391 11.36 -10.89 -30.68
CA VAL A 391 11.95 -10.04 -29.62
C VAL A 391 11.94 -10.84 -28.31
N GLU A 392 12.84 -11.81 -28.23
CA GLU A 392 12.95 -12.77 -27.11
C GLU A 392 13.63 -12.18 -25.87
N ASP A 393 14.40 -11.11 -26.02
CA ASP A 393 15.12 -10.40 -24.97
C ASP A 393 14.17 -9.66 -24.02
N VAL A 394 13.30 -8.79 -24.54
CA VAL A 394 12.35 -7.99 -23.75
C VAL A 394 11.42 -8.90 -22.95
N ILE A 395 10.86 -9.93 -23.59
CA ILE A 395 9.96 -10.89 -22.91
C ILE A 395 10.70 -11.74 -21.87
N THR A 396 11.99 -12.06 -22.08
CA THR A 396 12.82 -12.74 -21.08
C THR A 396 13.05 -11.85 -19.87
N GLY A 397 13.44 -10.59 -20.09
CA GLY A 397 13.62 -9.60 -19.03
C GLY A 397 12.35 -9.39 -18.21
N LEU A 398 11.21 -9.22 -18.89
CA LEU A 398 9.90 -9.10 -18.27
C LEU A 398 9.55 -10.35 -17.45
N ALA A 399 9.77 -11.55 -17.99
CA ALA A 399 9.51 -12.80 -17.27
C ALA A 399 10.35 -12.94 -15.98
N ILE A 400 11.62 -12.51 -16.02
CA ILE A 400 12.48 -12.48 -14.83
C ILE A 400 11.95 -11.48 -13.79
N GLN A 401 11.62 -10.26 -14.20
CA GLN A 401 11.08 -9.22 -13.31
C GLN A 401 9.73 -9.63 -12.70
N CYS A 402 8.87 -10.30 -13.48
CA CYS A 402 7.59 -10.83 -12.99
C CYS A 402 7.76 -11.88 -11.87
N ARG A 403 8.92 -12.55 -11.75
CA ARG A 403 9.25 -13.48 -10.65
C ARG A 403 9.76 -12.78 -9.38
N GLY A 404 9.74 -11.46 -9.34
CA GLY A 404 10.12 -10.66 -8.18
C GLY A 404 11.57 -10.18 -8.17
N TRP A 405 12.36 -10.52 -9.20
CA TRP A 405 13.71 -10.00 -9.34
C TRP A 405 13.72 -8.54 -9.79
N LYS A 406 14.73 -7.78 -9.38
CA LYS A 406 14.98 -6.42 -9.89
C LYS A 406 16.07 -6.45 -10.95
N SER A 407 16.07 -5.47 -11.83
CA SER A 407 17.22 -5.19 -12.71
C SER A 407 17.74 -3.79 -12.46
N THR A 408 18.90 -3.46 -13.01
CA THR A 408 19.39 -2.08 -12.98
C THR A 408 20.12 -1.70 -14.25
N HIS A 409 20.07 -0.41 -14.58
CA HIS A 409 20.86 0.18 -15.66
C HIS A 409 22.10 0.86 -15.07
N PHE A 410 23.29 0.45 -15.51
CA PHE A 410 24.53 1.08 -15.04
C PHE A 410 25.34 1.69 -16.17
N ARG A 411 25.58 2.99 -16.06
CA ARG A 411 26.48 3.74 -16.94
C ARG A 411 27.80 3.99 -16.23
N SER A 412 28.80 3.22 -16.62
CA SER A 412 30.19 3.42 -16.21
C SER A 412 30.74 4.77 -16.69
N LYS A 413 31.77 5.29 -15.99
CA LYS A 413 32.44 6.56 -16.36
C LYS A 413 33.03 6.52 -17.77
N ARG A 414 33.53 5.35 -18.19
CA ARG A 414 33.97 5.04 -19.56
C ARG A 414 32.99 4.05 -20.17
N GLU A 415 32.81 4.09 -21.48
CA GLU A 415 31.96 3.14 -22.20
C GLU A 415 32.44 1.71 -21.94
N ALA A 416 31.59 0.86 -21.34
CA ALA A 416 31.99 -0.50 -20.98
C ALA A 416 32.05 -1.44 -22.19
N PHE A 417 31.17 -1.21 -23.16
CA PHE A 417 31.02 -2.04 -24.36
C PHE A 417 30.91 -1.14 -25.59
N LEU A 418 31.48 -1.62 -26.69
CA LEU A 418 31.51 -0.93 -27.97
C LEU A 418 31.30 -1.92 -29.11
N GLY A 419 30.32 -1.66 -29.98
CA GLY A 419 30.01 -2.50 -31.13
C GLY A 419 29.87 -1.77 -32.45
N LEU A 420 29.32 -2.47 -33.44
CA LEU A 420 29.06 -1.99 -34.79
C LEU A 420 27.57 -1.70 -34.99
N ALA A 421 27.23 -0.46 -35.35
CA ALA A 421 25.88 -0.10 -35.74
C ALA A 421 25.62 -0.47 -37.23
N PRO A 422 24.36 -0.72 -37.61
CA PRO A 422 23.96 -0.77 -39.02
C PRO A 422 24.39 0.50 -39.77
N THR A 423 24.95 0.34 -40.97
CA THR A 423 25.49 1.47 -41.76
C THR A 423 24.57 1.91 -42.90
N THR A 424 23.53 1.12 -43.20
CA THR A 424 22.57 1.40 -44.27
C THR A 424 21.16 1.57 -43.73
N LEU A 425 20.37 2.43 -44.38
CA LEU A 425 18.96 2.64 -44.00
C LEU A 425 18.13 1.35 -44.06
N SER A 426 18.42 0.48 -45.04
CA SER A 426 17.74 -0.81 -45.17
C SER A 426 17.92 -1.68 -43.92
N GLN A 427 19.15 -1.81 -43.42
CA GLN A 427 19.43 -2.58 -42.21
C GLN A 427 18.75 -1.98 -40.97
N VAL A 428 18.75 -0.65 -40.83
CA VAL A 428 18.06 0.06 -39.73
C VAL A 428 16.56 -0.20 -39.76
N LEU A 429 15.92 -0.07 -40.93
CA LEU A 429 14.47 -0.30 -41.06
C LEU A 429 14.09 -1.76 -40.83
N ILE A 430 14.90 -2.72 -41.30
CA ILE A 430 14.68 -4.15 -41.04
C ILE A 430 14.75 -4.44 -39.54
N GLN A 431 15.72 -3.85 -38.83
CA GLN A 431 15.86 -3.99 -37.38
C GLN A 431 14.64 -3.41 -36.63
N HIS A 432 14.23 -2.18 -36.94
CA HIS A 432 13.09 -1.53 -36.29
C HIS A 432 11.76 -2.23 -36.60
N LYS A 433 11.59 -2.72 -37.84
CA LYS A 433 10.42 -3.53 -38.21
C LYS A 433 10.34 -4.79 -37.35
N ARG A 434 11.46 -5.51 -37.19
CA ARG A 434 11.51 -6.71 -36.34
C ARG A 434 11.16 -6.41 -34.88
N TRP A 435 11.62 -5.29 -34.34
CA TRP A 435 11.25 -4.85 -32.99
C TRP A 435 9.75 -4.57 -32.87
N ALA A 436 9.18 -3.81 -33.80
CA ALA A 436 7.75 -3.49 -33.80
C ALA A 436 6.86 -4.74 -33.95
N GLU A 437 7.23 -5.67 -34.84
CA GLU A 437 6.53 -6.94 -35.01
C GLU A 437 6.58 -7.80 -33.74
N GLY A 438 7.74 -7.87 -33.08
CA GLY A 438 7.89 -8.60 -31.83
C GLY A 438 7.09 -7.97 -30.68
N ASP A 439 7.19 -6.66 -30.49
CA ASP A 439 6.43 -5.95 -29.45
C ASP A 439 4.91 -6.11 -29.63
N PHE A 440 4.44 -6.02 -30.88
CA PHE A 440 3.02 -6.23 -31.20
C PHE A 440 2.60 -7.69 -30.98
N GLN A 441 3.46 -8.65 -31.33
CA GLN A 441 3.21 -10.06 -31.05
C GLN A 441 3.17 -10.33 -29.54
N ILE A 442 4.05 -9.73 -28.72
CA ILE A 442 4.02 -9.83 -27.26
C ILE A 442 2.68 -9.32 -26.73
N PHE A 443 2.25 -8.14 -27.20
CA PHE A 443 0.96 -7.54 -26.80
C PHE A 443 -0.24 -8.44 -27.13
N LEU A 444 -0.23 -9.13 -28.28
CA LEU A 444 -1.30 -10.03 -28.69
C LEU A 444 -1.18 -11.45 -28.11
N SER A 445 0.02 -11.88 -27.70
CA SER A 445 0.28 -13.25 -27.30
C SER A 445 -0.48 -13.64 -26.04
N LYS A 446 -0.91 -14.91 -25.98
CA LYS A 446 -1.39 -15.51 -24.72
C LYS A 446 -0.35 -15.39 -23.62
N ASP A 447 0.95 -15.33 -23.92
CA ASP A 447 1.98 -15.12 -22.89
C ASP A 447 1.90 -13.75 -22.23
N GLY A 448 1.42 -12.69 -22.91
CA GLY A 448 1.10 -11.40 -22.29
C GLY A 448 -0.05 -11.50 -21.27
N GLN A 449 -1.10 -12.24 -21.61
CA GLN A 449 -2.24 -12.55 -20.70
C GLN A 449 -1.85 -13.60 -19.64
N ARG A 450 -0.97 -14.54 -19.98
CA ARG A 450 -0.46 -15.60 -19.10
C ARG A 450 0.66 -15.07 -18.22
N THR A 451 1.27 -13.91 -18.47
CA THR A 451 2.06 -13.17 -17.47
C THR A 451 1.16 -12.53 -16.43
N GLU A 452 -0.06 -12.10 -16.78
CA GLU A 452 -1.08 -11.83 -15.77
C GLU A 452 -1.52 -13.11 -15.07
N GLU A 453 -1.66 -14.25 -15.78
CA GLU A 453 -1.99 -15.53 -15.15
C GLU A 453 -0.83 -16.22 -14.41
N LEU A 454 0.44 -15.97 -14.73
CA LEU A 454 1.65 -16.44 -14.04
C LEU A 454 2.00 -15.47 -12.92
N ARG A 455 1.66 -14.19 -13.04
CA ARG A 455 1.55 -13.32 -11.87
C ARG A 455 0.42 -13.82 -10.97
N SER A 456 -0.69 -14.32 -11.54
CA SER A 456 -1.79 -14.98 -10.83
C SER A 456 -1.46 -16.42 -10.36
N GLY A 457 -0.48 -17.06 -10.99
CA GLY A 457 -0.13 -18.48 -10.91
C GLY A 457 1.06 -18.71 -9.99
N VAL A 458 2.04 -17.81 -10.02
CA VAL A 458 2.96 -17.53 -8.92
C VAL A 458 2.16 -16.98 -7.74
N GLU A 459 1.13 -16.15 -7.94
CA GLU A 459 0.16 -15.89 -6.86
C GLU A 459 -0.62 -17.14 -6.45
N MET A 460 -0.82 -18.18 -7.27
CA MET A 460 -1.49 -19.43 -6.87
C MET A 460 -0.57 -20.36 -6.06
N GLU A 461 0.67 -20.58 -6.48
CA GLU A 461 1.66 -21.34 -5.69
C GLU A 461 2.08 -20.58 -4.43
N ARG A 462 2.26 -19.25 -4.50
CA ARG A 462 2.45 -18.38 -3.31
C ARG A 462 1.18 -18.31 -2.46
N LYS A 463 0.01 -18.51 -3.07
CA LYS A 463 -1.26 -18.72 -2.36
C LYS A 463 -1.33 -20.07 -1.69
N GLU A 464 -0.48 -21.07 -1.90
CA GLU A 464 -0.57 -22.31 -1.10
C GLU A 464 0.08 -22.13 0.27
N GLY A 465 1.17 -21.35 0.35
CA GLY A 465 1.88 -21.04 1.60
C GLY A 465 1.45 -19.76 2.34
N CYS A 466 0.76 -18.79 1.73
CA CYS A 466 0.40 -17.57 2.44
C CYS A 466 -0.73 -17.77 3.47
N LEU A 467 -0.72 -16.96 4.54
CA LEU A 467 -1.81 -16.93 5.52
C LEU A 467 -2.92 -15.95 5.15
N PHE A 468 -2.66 -15.03 4.21
CA PHE A 468 -3.68 -14.16 3.64
C PHE A 468 -3.41 -13.82 2.17
N GLU A 469 -4.47 -13.53 1.42
CA GLU A 469 -4.45 -13.04 0.05
C GLU A 469 -4.81 -11.55 -0.01
N VAL A 470 -4.18 -10.81 -0.92
CA VAL A 470 -4.56 -9.43 -1.25
C VAL A 470 -5.13 -9.40 -2.67
N ARG A 471 -6.39 -8.99 -2.81
CA ARG A 471 -7.04 -8.79 -4.10
C ARG A 471 -7.24 -7.32 -4.39
N ARG A 472 -6.95 -6.89 -5.61
CA ARG A 472 -7.24 -5.53 -6.06
C ARG A 472 -8.74 -5.38 -6.32
N GLY A 473 -9.30 -4.20 -6.04
CA GLY A 473 -10.70 -3.89 -6.32
C GLY A 473 -11.04 -4.05 -7.81
N LYS A 474 -12.23 -4.61 -8.09
CA LYS A 474 -12.79 -4.72 -9.45
C LYS A 474 -13.33 -3.35 -9.88
N GLY A 475 -13.41 -3.08 -11.19
CA GLY A 475 -14.04 -1.87 -11.73
C GLY A 475 -13.18 -0.59 -11.71
N ARG A 476 -11.86 -0.69 -11.53
CA ARG A 476 -10.94 0.48 -11.49
C ARG A 476 -11.02 1.38 -12.72
N VAL A 477 -11.23 0.80 -13.90
CA VAL A 477 -11.37 1.57 -15.15
C VAL A 477 -12.60 2.49 -15.09
N TRP A 478 -13.74 1.97 -14.64
CA TRP A 478 -14.96 2.78 -14.45
C TRP A 478 -14.75 3.88 -13.42
N TRP A 479 -14.04 3.57 -12.34
CA TRP A 479 -13.71 4.57 -11.32
C TRP A 479 -12.80 5.68 -11.86
N TRP A 480 -11.79 5.34 -12.69
CA TRP A 480 -10.94 6.33 -13.34
C TRP A 480 -11.70 7.19 -14.36
N LEU A 481 -12.64 6.60 -15.10
CA LEU A 481 -13.53 7.34 -16.00
C LEU A 481 -14.43 8.31 -15.23
N TYR A 482 -15.03 7.86 -14.11
CA TYR A 482 -15.78 8.72 -13.20
C TYR A 482 -14.91 9.88 -12.71
N ALA A 483 -13.71 9.60 -12.19
CA ALA A 483 -12.84 10.64 -11.66
C ALA A 483 -12.37 11.63 -12.73
N ALA A 484 -12.00 11.15 -13.92
CA ALA A 484 -11.60 12.01 -15.03
C ALA A 484 -12.74 12.92 -15.49
N SER A 485 -13.96 12.37 -15.62
CA SER A 485 -15.14 13.15 -16.02
C SER A 485 -15.58 14.14 -14.94
N MET A 486 -15.53 13.76 -13.66
CA MET A 486 -15.79 14.65 -12.53
C MET A 486 -14.79 15.79 -12.46
N LEU A 487 -13.48 15.50 -12.63
CA LEU A 487 -12.44 16.52 -12.69
C LEU A 487 -12.66 17.49 -13.85
N LEU A 488 -13.00 16.98 -15.03
CA LEU A 488 -13.33 17.82 -16.19
C LEU A 488 -14.54 18.73 -15.89
N GLY A 489 -15.60 18.21 -15.29
CA GLY A 489 -16.77 18.98 -14.88
C GLY A 489 -16.42 20.10 -13.90
N LEU A 490 -15.63 19.80 -12.86
CA LEU A 490 -15.16 20.78 -11.88
C LEU A 490 -14.29 21.88 -12.52
N LEU A 491 -13.38 21.51 -13.43
CA LEU A 491 -12.55 22.47 -14.16
C LEU A 491 -13.40 23.42 -15.01
N LEU A 492 -14.43 22.91 -15.69
CA LEU A 492 -15.35 23.72 -16.48
C LEU A 492 -16.16 24.69 -15.61
N ILE A 493 -16.61 24.25 -14.42
CA ILE A 493 -17.27 25.13 -13.44
C ILE A 493 -16.33 26.25 -13.00
N TRP A 494 -15.07 25.95 -12.70
CA TRP A 494 -14.10 26.97 -12.30
C TRP A 494 -13.78 27.95 -13.42
N VAL A 495 -13.69 27.48 -14.66
CA VAL A 495 -13.54 28.35 -15.84
C VAL A 495 -14.75 29.27 -15.98
N TYR A 496 -15.97 28.75 -15.81
CA TYR A 496 -17.18 29.57 -15.81
C TYR A 496 -17.12 30.67 -14.74
N ARG A 497 -16.79 30.31 -13.50
CA ARG A 497 -16.68 31.27 -12.39
C ARG A 497 -15.65 32.37 -12.64
N ALA A 498 -14.50 32.00 -13.19
CA ALA A 498 -13.41 32.94 -13.47
C ALA A 498 -13.70 33.84 -14.69
N SER A 499 -14.44 33.34 -15.68
CA SER A 499 -14.77 34.09 -16.90
C SER A 499 -15.98 35.01 -16.75
N HIS A 500 -16.86 34.75 -15.79
CA HIS A 500 -18.10 35.50 -15.58
C HIS A 500 -18.09 36.24 -14.22
N VAL A 501 -16.92 36.71 -13.80
CA VAL A 501 -16.81 37.54 -12.58
C VAL A 501 -17.61 38.84 -12.79
N PRO A 502 -18.55 39.18 -11.90
CA PRO A 502 -19.32 40.43 -11.99
C PRO A 502 -18.41 41.67 -12.01
N VAL A 503 -18.84 42.73 -12.69
CA VAL A 503 -18.09 43.98 -12.75
C VAL A 503 -18.03 44.61 -11.35
N ALA A 504 -16.90 45.25 -11.02
CA ALA A 504 -16.74 45.90 -9.72
C ALA A 504 -17.87 46.91 -9.45
N GLY A 505 -18.65 46.68 -8.40
CA GLY A 505 -19.81 47.50 -8.03
C GLY A 505 -21.18 46.91 -8.42
N GLU A 506 -21.23 45.80 -9.17
CA GLU A 506 -22.48 45.09 -9.45
C GLU A 506 -23.04 44.38 -8.21
N LYS A 507 -24.38 44.37 -8.09
CA LYS A 507 -25.08 43.66 -7.02
C LYS A 507 -24.74 42.17 -7.08
N GLY A 508 -24.33 41.61 -5.94
CA GLY A 508 -24.00 40.17 -5.83
C GLY A 508 -22.55 39.79 -6.10
N GLY A 509 -21.64 40.74 -6.36
CA GLY A 509 -20.21 40.46 -6.57
C GLY A 509 -19.57 39.66 -5.42
N TRP A 510 -19.84 40.03 -4.16
CA TRP A 510 -19.34 39.29 -2.99
C TRP A 510 -19.90 37.87 -2.88
N ALA A 511 -21.18 37.69 -3.21
CA ALA A 511 -21.82 36.37 -3.24
C ALA A 511 -21.20 35.47 -4.31
N TRP A 512 -20.90 36.01 -5.50
CA TRP A 512 -20.19 35.30 -6.55
C TRP A 512 -18.79 34.84 -6.11
N MET A 513 -18.02 35.74 -5.49
CA MET A 513 -16.68 35.42 -4.99
C MET A 513 -16.71 34.36 -3.88
N ALA A 514 -17.69 34.44 -2.97
CA ALA A 514 -17.88 33.43 -1.93
C ALA A 514 -18.22 32.06 -2.53
N MET A 515 -19.12 32.01 -3.51
CA MET A 515 -19.45 30.75 -4.22
C MET A 515 -18.24 30.16 -4.94
N PHE A 516 -17.45 30.99 -5.62
CA PHE A 516 -16.24 30.51 -6.30
C PHE A 516 -15.21 29.96 -5.30
N ALA A 517 -14.99 30.65 -4.17
CA ALA A 517 -14.12 30.16 -3.10
C ALA A 517 -14.63 28.82 -2.52
N ALA A 518 -15.94 28.67 -2.32
CA ALA A 518 -16.55 27.44 -1.84
C ALA A 518 -16.36 26.27 -2.82
N GLU A 519 -16.53 26.52 -4.13
CA GLU A 519 -16.33 25.52 -5.19
C GLU A 519 -14.86 25.09 -5.31
N LEU A 520 -13.90 26.00 -5.10
CA LEU A 520 -12.48 25.67 -5.03
C LEU A 520 -12.17 24.79 -3.81
N LEU A 521 -12.72 25.13 -2.64
CA LEU A 521 -12.54 24.34 -1.41
C LEU A 521 -13.16 22.95 -1.54
N PHE A 522 -14.37 22.83 -2.11
CA PHE A 522 -14.99 21.54 -2.36
C PHE A 522 -14.22 20.71 -3.37
N GLY A 523 -13.73 21.29 -4.46
CA GLY A 523 -12.93 20.54 -5.44
C GLY A 523 -11.56 20.12 -4.88
N PHE A 524 -10.93 20.93 -4.03
CA PHE A 524 -9.73 20.54 -3.29
C PHE A 524 -9.99 19.36 -2.35
N TYR A 525 -11.07 19.42 -1.56
CA TYR A 525 -11.47 18.33 -0.67
C TYR A 525 -11.83 17.04 -1.45
N TRP A 526 -12.50 17.18 -2.60
CA TRP A 526 -12.80 16.07 -3.50
C TRP A 526 -11.51 15.42 -4.02
N PHE A 527 -10.51 16.21 -4.42
CA PHE A 527 -9.22 15.70 -4.89
C PHE A 527 -8.49 14.89 -3.81
N ILE A 528 -8.48 15.39 -2.56
CA ILE A 528 -7.91 14.65 -1.41
C ILE A 528 -8.66 13.33 -1.20
N THR A 529 -10.00 13.37 -1.17
CA THR A 529 -10.83 12.18 -0.96
C THR A 529 -10.62 11.14 -2.06
N PHE A 530 -10.56 11.59 -3.31
CA PHE A 530 -10.30 10.76 -4.46
C PHE A 530 -8.95 10.04 -4.41
N SER A 531 -7.89 10.73 -3.98
CA SER A 531 -6.54 10.16 -3.90
C SER A 531 -6.48 8.90 -3.01
N ALA A 532 -7.27 8.87 -1.94
CA ALA A 532 -7.35 7.71 -1.05
C ALA A 532 -8.08 6.54 -1.73
N ARG A 533 -9.01 6.79 -2.64
CA ARG A 533 -9.77 5.77 -3.39
C ARG A 533 -9.07 5.29 -4.66
N TRP A 534 -7.83 5.71 -4.93
CA TRP A 534 -7.15 5.45 -6.20
C TRP A 534 -6.86 3.97 -6.48
N ASN A 535 -6.52 3.19 -5.45
CA ASN A 535 -6.12 1.79 -5.60
C ASN A 535 -6.68 0.91 -4.46
N PRO A 536 -7.99 0.66 -4.43
CA PRO A 536 -8.60 -0.14 -3.38
C PRO A 536 -8.09 -1.59 -3.39
N ILE A 537 -7.79 -2.12 -2.21
CA ILE A 537 -7.42 -3.52 -2.00
C ILE A 537 -8.32 -4.17 -0.95
N TYR A 538 -8.57 -5.46 -1.11
CA TYR A 538 -9.35 -6.30 -0.22
C TYR A 538 -8.51 -7.49 0.22
N ARG A 539 -8.61 -7.87 1.50
CA ARG A 539 -7.79 -8.92 2.10
C ARG A 539 -8.65 -10.11 2.52
N TYR A 540 -8.12 -11.31 2.36
CA TYR A 540 -8.78 -12.57 2.71
C TYR A 540 -7.82 -13.44 3.51
N THR A 541 -8.27 -13.99 4.63
CA THR A 541 -7.46 -14.80 5.55
C THR A 541 -7.69 -16.29 5.33
N PHE A 542 -6.68 -17.12 5.62
CA PHE A 542 -6.75 -18.58 5.52
C PHE A 542 -6.45 -19.24 6.86
N LYS A 543 -7.44 -19.24 7.76
CA LYS A 543 -7.31 -19.75 9.14
C LYS A 543 -6.92 -21.23 9.20
N ASP A 544 -7.42 -22.07 8.30
CA ASP A 544 -7.07 -23.50 8.27
C ASP A 544 -5.56 -23.70 8.15
N ARG A 545 -4.89 -22.86 7.36
CA ARG A 545 -3.43 -22.90 7.16
C ARG A 545 -2.65 -22.32 8.33
N LEU A 546 -3.26 -21.40 9.08
CA LEU A 546 -2.70 -20.91 10.34
C LEU A 546 -2.68 -22.06 11.34
N SER A 547 -3.82 -22.72 11.53
CA SER A 547 -3.95 -23.84 12.45
C SER A 547 -3.04 -25.01 12.08
N LEU A 548 -3.03 -25.43 10.80
CA LEU A 548 -2.16 -26.52 10.34
C LEU A 548 -0.66 -26.30 10.62
N ARG A 549 -0.19 -25.04 10.68
CA ARG A 549 1.24 -24.71 10.81
C ARG A 549 1.65 -24.20 12.18
N PHE A 550 0.73 -23.54 12.88
CA PHE A 550 1.06 -22.72 14.04
C PHE A 550 0.18 -22.98 15.27
N GLU A 551 -0.74 -23.96 15.29
CA GLU A 551 -1.64 -24.18 16.44
C GLU A 551 -0.88 -24.25 17.78
N ASP A 552 0.20 -25.04 17.85
CA ASP A 552 1.02 -25.14 19.07
C ASP A 552 1.86 -23.89 19.34
N LYS A 553 2.12 -23.09 18.30
CA LYS A 553 3.01 -21.92 18.31
C LYS A 553 2.25 -20.58 18.32
N LEU A 554 0.95 -20.59 18.56
CA LEU A 554 0.14 -19.38 18.67
C LEU A 554 0.71 -18.45 19.77
N PRO A 555 0.78 -17.13 19.55
CA PRO A 555 1.35 -16.18 20.52
C PRO A 555 0.37 -15.81 21.64
N GLY A 556 0.88 -15.20 22.71
CA GLY A 556 0.02 -14.56 23.72
C GLY A 556 -0.71 -13.33 23.16
N VAL A 557 -1.96 -13.14 23.59
CA VAL A 557 -2.82 -12.01 23.21
C VAL A 557 -3.35 -11.33 24.47
N ASP A 558 -3.05 -10.05 24.61
CA ASP A 558 -3.62 -9.20 25.67
C ASP A 558 -4.81 -8.43 25.11
N VAL A 559 -5.94 -8.46 25.80
CA VAL A 559 -7.15 -7.71 25.43
C VAL A 559 -7.38 -6.60 26.44
N PHE A 560 -7.37 -5.36 25.97
CA PHE A 560 -7.55 -4.16 26.77
C PHE A 560 -8.97 -3.62 26.57
N ILE A 561 -9.74 -3.57 27.66
CA ILE A 561 -11.09 -3.02 27.70
C ILE A 561 -11.06 -1.81 28.63
N CYS A 562 -11.47 -0.65 28.13
CA CYS A 562 -11.51 0.59 28.92
C CYS A 562 -12.96 1.01 29.19
N THR A 563 -13.25 1.39 30.43
CA THR A 563 -14.50 2.07 30.83
C THR A 563 -14.16 3.33 31.62
N ALA A 564 -14.96 4.39 31.42
CA ALA A 564 -14.66 5.71 31.95
C ALA A 564 -15.45 6.05 33.22
N ASP A 565 -16.73 5.70 33.27
CA ASP A 565 -17.63 6.11 34.35
C ASP A 565 -18.81 5.13 34.49
N PRO A 566 -19.10 4.60 35.70
CA PRO A 566 -20.11 3.56 35.91
C PRO A 566 -21.57 4.06 35.81
N ILE A 567 -21.80 5.37 35.76
CA ILE A 567 -23.14 5.96 35.58
C ILE A 567 -23.39 6.19 34.08
N ILE A 568 -22.42 6.78 33.39
CA ILE A 568 -22.50 7.08 31.96
C ILE A 568 -22.38 5.79 31.11
N GLU A 569 -21.54 4.86 31.57
CA GLU A 569 -21.27 3.55 30.99
C GLU A 569 -21.55 2.47 32.07
N PRO A 570 -22.82 2.04 32.24
CA PRO A 570 -23.18 1.07 33.25
C PRO A 570 -22.30 -0.18 33.23
N PRO A 571 -21.88 -0.73 34.40
CA PRO A 571 -20.94 -1.85 34.46
C PRO A 571 -21.35 -3.06 33.63
N ILE A 572 -22.66 -3.33 33.51
CA ILE A 572 -23.20 -4.44 32.71
C ILE A 572 -22.77 -4.39 31.23
N ILE A 573 -22.54 -3.20 30.67
CA ILE A 573 -22.05 -3.04 29.29
C ILE A 573 -20.61 -3.56 29.20
N ALA A 574 -19.73 -3.12 30.09
CA ALA A 574 -18.35 -3.58 30.17
C ALA A 574 -18.28 -5.10 30.43
N ILE A 575 -19.14 -5.61 31.31
CA ILE A 575 -19.23 -7.05 31.63
C ILE A 575 -19.61 -7.89 30.42
N ASN A 576 -20.59 -7.44 29.62
CA ASN A 576 -20.95 -8.15 28.39
C ASN A 576 -19.77 -8.23 27.40
N THR A 577 -18.95 -7.18 27.32
CA THR A 577 -17.72 -7.19 26.51
C THR A 577 -16.69 -8.16 27.09
N VAL A 578 -16.43 -8.13 28.39
CA VAL A 578 -15.52 -9.09 29.07
C VAL A 578 -15.96 -10.54 28.83
N LEU A 579 -17.24 -10.86 29.03
CA LEU A 579 -17.79 -12.20 28.82
C LEU A 579 -17.66 -12.66 27.35
N SER A 580 -17.82 -11.74 26.39
CA SER A 580 -17.64 -12.06 24.97
C SER A 580 -16.19 -12.38 24.62
N VAL A 581 -15.22 -11.71 25.26
CA VAL A 581 -13.79 -11.95 25.08
C VAL A 581 -13.37 -13.26 25.75
N LEU A 582 -13.89 -13.56 26.93
CA LEU A 582 -13.62 -14.83 27.63
C LEU A 582 -14.07 -16.06 26.84
N ALA A 583 -15.06 -15.91 25.95
CA ALA A 583 -15.58 -16.95 25.09
C ALA A 583 -14.86 -17.08 23.73
N TYR A 584 -13.72 -16.40 23.53
CA TYR A 584 -12.90 -16.56 22.33
C TYR A 584 -12.49 -18.03 22.09
N ASP A 585 -12.43 -18.44 20.82
CA ASP A 585 -11.83 -19.72 20.43
C ASP A 585 -10.31 -19.56 20.34
N TYR A 586 -9.66 -19.53 21.52
CA TYR A 586 -8.22 -19.37 21.67
C TYR A 586 -7.73 -20.09 22.93
N PRO A 587 -6.46 -20.56 22.98
CA PRO A 587 -5.93 -21.22 24.17
C PRO A 587 -5.99 -20.32 25.42
N PRO A 588 -6.65 -20.75 26.52
CA PRO A 588 -6.85 -19.92 27.72
C PRO A 588 -5.56 -19.39 28.33
N GLU A 589 -4.49 -20.19 28.34
CA GLU A 589 -3.18 -19.85 28.87
C GLU A 589 -2.44 -18.79 28.03
N LYS A 590 -2.93 -18.52 26.81
CA LYS A 590 -2.38 -17.51 25.89
C LYS A 590 -3.26 -16.27 25.77
N LEU A 591 -4.43 -16.24 26.43
CA LEU A 591 -5.35 -15.12 26.42
C LEU A 591 -5.33 -14.43 27.79
N SER A 592 -5.13 -13.11 27.81
CA SER A 592 -5.17 -12.30 29.03
C SER A 592 -6.06 -11.09 28.82
N VAL A 593 -7.03 -10.88 29.69
CA VAL A 593 -8.03 -9.81 29.56
C VAL A 593 -7.87 -8.81 30.70
N TYR A 594 -7.78 -7.54 30.34
CA TYR A 594 -7.57 -6.44 31.25
C TYR A 594 -8.74 -5.46 31.16
N LEU A 595 -9.46 -5.30 32.28
CA LEU A 595 -10.48 -4.26 32.42
C LEU A 595 -9.87 -3.05 33.14
N SER A 596 -9.66 -1.97 32.40
CA SER A 596 -9.26 -0.67 32.94
C SER A 596 -10.50 0.16 33.26
N ASP A 597 -10.69 0.46 34.54
CA ASP A 597 -11.74 1.32 35.07
C ASP A 597 -11.15 2.69 35.42
N ASP A 598 -11.34 3.67 34.53
CA ASP A 598 -10.88 5.03 34.77
C ASP A 598 -11.74 5.73 35.85
N GLY A 599 -12.93 5.22 36.17
CA GLY A 599 -13.78 5.75 37.23
C GLY A 599 -13.35 5.30 38.63
N GLY A 600 -12.54 4.24 38.73
CA GLY A 600 -12.12 3.64 40.00
C GLY A 600 -13.29 3.13 40.85
N SER A 601 -14.33 2.61 40.18
CA SER A 601 -15.62 2.28 40.80
C SER A 601 -15.61 0.90 41.44
N ILE A 602 -15.95 0.87 42.72
CA ILE A 602 -16.17 -0.39 43.47
C ILE A 602 -17.28 -1.24 42.84
N PHE A 603 -18.25 -0.62 42.14
CA PHE A 603 -19.34 -1.33 41.47
C PHE A 603 -18.89 -2.02 40.18
N THR A 604 -17.95 -1.42 39.44
CA THR A 604 -17.35 -2.06 38.28
C THR A 604 -16.55 -3.29 38.70
N PHE A 605 -15.81 -3.19 39.81
CA PHE A 605 -15.11 -4.32 40.40
C PHE A 605 -16.07 -5.44 40.85
N TYR A 606 -17.16 -5.08 41.54
CA TYR A 606 -18.20 -6.04 41.93
C TYR A 606 -18.87 -6.72 40.73
N ALA A 607 -19.25 -5.94 39.71
CA ALA A 607 -19.85 -6.47 38.50
C ALA A 607 -18.91 -7.44 37.79
N LEU A 608 -17.60 -7.18 37.81
CA LEU A 608 -16.61 -8.11 37.26
C LEU A 608 -16.56 -9.41 38.04
N LEU A 609 -16.61 -9.39 39.38
CA LEU A 609 -16.67 -10.62 40.18
C LEU A 609 -17.92 -11.45 39.87
N GLU A 610 -19.10 -10.82 39.78
CA GLU A 610 -20.34 -11.50 39.39
C GLU A 610 -20.24 -12.10 37.98
N ALA A 611 -19.59 -11.38 37.05
CA ALA A 611 -19.33 -11.87 35.70
C ALA A 611 -18.43 -13.10 35.68
N LEU A 612 -17.40 -13.15 36.52
CA LEU A 612 -16.48 -14.29 36.57
C LEU A 612 -17.16 -15.56 37.10
N GLU A 613 -18.10 -15.42 38.04
CA GLU A 613 -18.89 -16.56 38.49
C GLU A 613 -19.81 -17.08 37.37
N PHE A 614 -20.47 -16.18 36.64
CA PHE A 614 -21.26 -16.56 35.47
C PHE A 614 -20.41 -17.15 34.32
N ALA A 615 -19.19 -16.64 34.12
CA ALA A 615 -18.27 -17.07 33.06
C ALA A 615 -17.93 -18.56 33.16
N LYS A 616 -17.85 -19.11 34.38
CA LYS A 616 -17.61 -20.55 34.62
C LYS A 616 -18.63 -21.45 33.94
N SER A 617 -19.87 -20.98 33.78
CA SER A 617 -20.94 -21.70 33.07
C SER A 617 -21.10 -21.24 31.61
N TRP A 618 -20.93 -19.94 31.36
CA TRP A 618 -21.08 -19.35 30.03
C TRP A 618 -20.04 -19.82 29.01
N VAL A 619 -18.76 -19.88 29.40
CA VAL A 619 -17.67 -20.28 28.49
C VAL A 619 -17.82 -21.74 28.01
N PRO A 620 -18.07 -22.74 28.90
CA PRO A 620 -18.41 -24.10 28.48
C PRO A 620 -19.63 -24.17 27.58
N PHE A 621 -20.67 -23.41 27.90
CA PHE A 621 -21.89 -23.34 27.11
C PHE A 621 -21.59 -22.84 25.68
N CYS A 622 -20.79 -21.79 25.54
CA CYS A 622 -20.38 -21.25 24.25
C CYS A 622 -19.66 -22.31 23.39
N ARG A 623 -18.71 -23.04 23.98
CA ARG A 623 -17.95 -24.08 23.31
C ARG A 623 -18.83 -25.28 22.92
N LYS A 624 -19.63 -25.79 23.86
CA LYS A 624 -20.51 -26.94 23.66
C LYS A 624 -21.53 -26.70 22.54
N PHE A 625 -22.11 -25.51 22.48
CA PHE A 625 -23.15 -25.17 21.52
C PHE A 625 -22.65 -24.44 20.27
N ASN A 626 -21.33 -24.25 20.13
CA ASN A 626 -20.72 -23.45 19.08
C ASN A 626 -21.45 -22.10 18.89
N VAL A 627 -21.64 -21.41 20.01
CA VAL A 627 -22.46 -20.19 20.08
C VAL A 627 -21.89 -19.14 19.14
N GLN A 628 -22.75 -18.69 18.21
CA GLN A 628 -22.34 -17.76 17.18
C GLN A 628 -22.23 -16.31 17.68
N LEU A 629 -22.97 -15.92 18.73
CA LEU A 629 -22.96 -14.58 19.34
C LEU A 629 -22.38 -14.68 20.75
N LEU A 630 -21.13 -14.23 20.95
CA LEU A 630 -20.41 -14.49 22.21
C LEU A 630 -20.82 -13.60 23.38
N SER A 631 -21.43 -12.44 23.12
CA SER A 631 -22.01 -11.63 24.18
C SER A 631 -23.36 -12.21 24.60
N PRO A 632 -23.57 -12.51 25.89
CA PRO A 632 -24.81 -13.13 26.36
C PRO A 632 -26.03 -12.23 26.15
N ALA A 633 -25.92 -10.92 26.42
CA ALA A 633 -26.99 -9.95 26.10
C ALA A 633 -27.41 -10.02 24.63
N LEU A 634 -26.44 -10.12 23.73
CA LEU A 634 -26.68 -10.20 22.29
C LEU A 634 -27.28 -11.54 21.88
N PHE A 635 -26.75 -12.63 22.42
CA PHE A 635 -27.23 -13.99 22.17
C PHE A 635 -28.70 -14.11 22.55
N PHE A 636 -29.03 -13.87 23.82
CA PHE A 636 -30.40 -14.04 24.33
C PHE A 636 -31.41 -13.05 23.72
N SER A 637 -30.97 -11.88 23.24
CA SER A 637 -31.87 -10.94 22.54
C SER A 637 -32.29 -11.40 21.13
N LYS A 638 -31.44 -12.20 20.44
CA LYS A 638 -31.66 -12.57 19.03
C LYS A 638 -31.98 -14.06 18.83
N SER A 639 -31.52 -14.92 19.73
CA SER A 639 -31.74 -16.36 19.62
C SER A 639 -33.12 -16.72 20.17
N SER A 640 -33.91 -17.43 19.38
CA SER A 640 -35.13 -18.11 19.83
C SER A 640 -34.94 -19.61 19.67
N ILE A 641 -35.20 -20.38 20.73
CA ILE A 641 -35.13 -21.84 20.68
C ILE A 641 -36.53 -22.44 20.82
N SER A 642 -36.83 -23.43 19.98
CA SER A 642 -38.12 -24.14 20.02
C SER A 642 -38.22 -25.00 21.29
N ILE A 643 -39.41 -25.09 21.88
CA ILE A 643 -39.68 -25.95 23.04
C ILE A 643 -39.37 -27.43 22.75
N HIS A 644 -39.42 -27.84 21.49
CA HIS A 644 -39.12 -29.21 21.06
C HIS A 644 -37.63 -29.51 20.86
N ASP A 645 -36.75 -28.51 20.99
CA ASP A 645 -35.31 -28.71 20.89
C ASP A 645 -34.78 -29.37 22.18
N SER A 646 -34.01 -30.45 22.06
CA SER A 646 -33.40 -31.13 23.22
C SER A 646 -32.52 -30.21 24.06
N ARG A 647 -32.07 -29.08 23.48
CA ARG A 647 -31.23 -28.07 24.13
C ARG A 647 -32.02 -26.99 24.87
N PHE A 648 -33.36 -26.98 24.77
CA PHE A 648 -34.24 -25.95 25.34
C PHE A 648 -34.05 -25.76 26.85
N SER A 649 -33.91 -26.86 27.60
CA SER A 649 -33.73 -26.83 29.06
C SER A 649 -32.41 -26.16 29.46
N GLU A 650 -31.28 -26.57 28.87
CA GLU A 650 -29.97 -25.97 29.15
C GLU A 650 -29.90 -24.50 28.72
N TRP A 651 -30.51 -24.15 27.58
CA TRP A 651 -30.59 -22.77 27.10
C TRP A 651 -31.36 -21.88 28.07
N THR A 652 -32.53 -22.32 28.53
CA THR A 652 -33.40 -21.56 29.45
C THR A 652 -32.73 -21.40 30.82
N ALA A 653 -32.04 -22.43 31.29
CA ALA A 653 -31.25 -22.36 32.52
C ALA A 653 -30.13 -21.31 32.40
N MET A 654 -29.42 -21.27 31.27
CA MET A 654 -28.37 -20.28 31.02
C MET A 654 -28.93 -18.86 30.91
N GLU A 655 -30.06 -18.66 30.21
CA GLU A 655 -30.73 -17.36 30.13
C GLU A 655 -31.11 -16.85 31.53
N LYS A 656 -31.65 -17.74 32.37
CA LYS A 656 -31.99 -17.42 33.75
C LYS A 656 -30.76 -16.99 34.54
N LEU A 657 -29.65 -17.73 34.46
CA LEU A 657 -28.40 -17.37 35.15
C LEU A 657 -27.89 -15.99 34.72
N TYR A 658 -27.95 -15.68 33.43
CA TYR A 658 -27.57 -14.35 32.92
C TYR A 658 -28.47 -13.25 33.49
N LYS A 659 -29.80 -13.41 33.42
CA LYS A 659 -30.76 -12.44 33.96
C LYS A 659 -30.63 -12.25 35.47
N ASP A 660 -30.36 -13.33 36.21
CA ASP A 660 -30.15 -13.26 37.65
C ASP A 660 -28.89 -12.45 37.99
N MET A 661 -27.80 -12.60 37.23
CA MET A 661 -26.58 -11.80 37.37
C MET A 661 -26.84 -10.33 37.05
N GLU A 662 -27.48 -10.04 35.91
CA GLU A 662 -27.84 -8.68 35.49
C GLU A 662 -28.69 -7.97 36.55
N CYS A 663 -29.73 -8.65 37.05
CA CYS A 663 -30.57 -8.15 38.15
C CYS A 663 -29.77 -7.84 39.43
N ARG A 664 -28.82 -8.70 39.82
CA ARG A 664 -27.97 -8.44 41.01
C ARG A 664 -27.08 -7.22 40.83
N ILE A 665 -26.47 -7.06 39.66
CA ILE A 665 -25.62 -5.90 39.34
C ILE A 665 -26.46 -4.62 39.38
N ASP A 666 -27.59 -4.60 38.69
CA ASP A 666 -28.48 -3.44 38.61
C ASP A 666 -29.10 -3.08 39.96
N ALA A 667 -29.54 -4.07 40.74
CA ALA A 667 -30.07 -3.84 42.08
C ALA A 667 -29.01 -3.20 43.00
N THR A 668 -27.77 -3.67 42.93
CA THR A 668 -26.65 -3.14 43.73
C THR A 668 -26.30 -1.71 43.32
N MET A 669 -26.27 -1.43 42.01
CA MET A 669 -26.09 -0.09 41.46
C MET A 669 -27.17 0.88 41.93
N LYS A 670 -28.45 0.46 41.89
CA LYS A 670 -29.59 1.27 42.34
C LYS A 670 -29.59 1.51 43.85
N GLN A 671 -29.18 0.52 44.65
CA GLN A 671 -29.05 0.66 46.10
C GLN A 671 -27.87 1.55 46.51
N GLY A 672 -26.85 1.66 45.67
CA GLY A 672 -25.67 2.49 45.94
C GLY A 672 -24.74 1.95 47.03
N THR A 673 -24.95 0.71 47.51
CA THR A 673 -24.10 0.07 48.53
C THR A 673 -23.95 -1.42 48.28
N ILE A 674 -22.74 -1.95 48.45
CA ILE A 674 -22.47 -3.41 48.40
C ILE A 674 -22.52 -3.99 49.82
N LEU A 675 -23.27 -5.08 50.00
CA LEU A 675 -23.45 -5.77 51.28
C LEU A 675 -22.11 -6.21 51.89
N LYS A 676 -21.99 -6.12 53.23
CA LYS A 676 -20.75 -6.49 53.96
C LYS A 676 -20.35 -7.95 53.74
N GLU A 677 -21.31 -8.86 53.65
CA GLU A 677 -21.08 -10.28 53.38
C GLU A 677 -20.40 -10.51 52.03
N ILE A 678 -20.79 -9.75 51.00
CA ILE A 678 -20.18 -9.82 49.67
C ILE A 678 -18.75 -9.26 49.72
N LYS A 679 -18.54 -8.15 50.43
CA LYS A 679 -17.20 -7.58 50.60
C LYS A 679 -16.23 -8.53 51.30
N ALA A 680 -16.72 -9.36 52.23
CA ALA A 680 -15.91 -10.36 52.92
C ALA A 680 -15.48 -11.53 52.02
N LYS A 681 -16.14 -11.74 50.86
CA LYS A 681 -15.81 -12.84 49.94
C LYS A 681 -14.53 -12.61 49.14
N HIS A 682 -14.03 -11.37 49.03
CA HIS A 682 -12.85 -11.06 48.24
C HIS A 682 -12.03 -9.92 48.87
N GLU A 683 -10.76 -10.17 49.18
CA GLU A 683 -9.87 -9.20 49.85
C GLU A 683 -9.69 -7.90 49.06
N GLY A 684 -9.83 -7.94 47.73
CA GLY A 684 -9.72 -6.78 46.84
C GLY A 684 -10.65 -5.61 47.18
N PHE A 685 -11.78 -5.83 47.85
CA PHE A 685 -12.65 -4.73 48.30
C PHE A 685 -12.00 -3.80 49.33
N SER A 686 -10.91 -4.22 49.98
CA SER A 686 -10.16 -3.40 50.94
C SER A 686 -9.43 -2.20 50.30
N GLU A 687 -9.28 -2.19 48.97
CA GLU A 687 -8.61 -1.10 48.24
C GLU A 687 -9.42 0.21 48.23
N TRP A 688 -10.72 0.16 48.55
CA TRP A 688 -11.61 1.33 48.62
C TRP A 688 -11.82 1.78 50.07
N GLY A 689 -11.14 2.87 50.45
CA GLY A 689 -11.32 3.54 51.75
C GLY A 689 -12.43 4.60 51.79
N PHE A 690 -12.66 5.20 52.96
CA PHE A 690 -13.72 6.21 53.18
C PHE A 690 -13.56 7.53 52.38
N LYS A 691 -12.35 7.83 51.87
CA LYS A 691 -12.04 9.09 51.16
C LYS A 691 -11.78 8.91 49.65
N THR A 692 -11.99 7.72 49.10
CA THR A 692 -11.70 7.43 47.70
C THR A 692 -12.73 8.10 46.78
N THR A 693 -12.28 8.84 45.77
CA THR A 693 -13.13 9.45 44.73
C THR A 693 -12.60 9.12 43.34
N SER A 694 -13.42 9.28 42.29
CA SER A 694 -12.99 9.03 40.90
C SER A 694 -11.87 9.96 40.39
N LYS A 695 -11.55 11.03 41.15
CA LYS A 695 -10.47 11.97 40.84
C LYS A 695 -9.27 11.87 41.79
N ASP A 696 -9.43 11.17 42.91
CA ASP A 696 -8.40 11.01 43.93
C ASP A 696 -8.47 9.61 44.56
N HIS A 697 -7.61 8.73 44.06
CA HIS A 697 -7.48 7.36 44.53
C HIS A 697 -6.11 6.78 44.15
N GLN A 698 -5.65 5.80 44.96
CA GLN A 698 -4.42 5.06 44.66
C GLN A 698 -4.59 4.13 43.45
N ALA A 699 -3.48 3.63 42.91
CA ALA A 699 -3.50 2.58 41.90
C ALA A 699 -4.05 1.28 42.51
N ILE A 700 -5.04 0.69 41.84
CA ILE A 700 -5.65 -0.59 42.17
C ILE A 700 -5.35 -1.54 41.01
N VAL A 701 -4.64 -2.63 41.29
CA VAL A 701 -4.42 -3.72 40.33
C VAL A 701 -4.76 -5.02 41.05
N LYS A 702 -5.68 -5.80 40.49
CA LYS A 702 -6.10 -7.09 41.05
C LYS A 702 -6.14 -8.16 39.96
N ILE A 703 -5.40 -9.26 40.19
CA ILE A 703 -5.40 -10.43 39.32
C ILE A 703 -6.48 -11.37 39.87
N LEU A 704 -7.65 -11.38 39.22
CA LEU A 704 -8.82 -12.13 39.70
C LEU A 704 -8.78 -13.60 39.28
N ILE A 705 -8.22 -13.86 38.10
CA ILE A 705 -7.92 -15.20 37.61
C ILE A 705 -6.50 -15.15 37.08
N ASP A 706 -5.64 -16.04 37.58
CA ASP A 706 -4.31 -16.28 37.02
C ASP A 706 -4.38 -17.50 36.09
N GLY A 707 -4.32 -17.26 34.78
CA GLY A 707 -4.37 -18.34 33.78
C GLY A 707 -3.14 -19.24 33.77
N ARG A 708 -2.11 -18.94 34.58
CA ARG A 708 -0.93 -19.81 34.78
C ARG A 708 -1.19 -20.87 35.85
N ASP A 709 -2.11 -20.61 36.76
CA ASP A 709 -2.46 -21.52 37.85
C ASP A 709 -3.64 -22.41 37.44
N GLN A 710 -3.55 -23.73 37.70
CA GLN A 710 -4.60 -24.69 37.35
C GLN A 710 -5.85 -24.61 38.25
N ILE A 711 -5.92 -23.63 39.16
CA ILE A 711 -6.95 -23.53 40.22
C ILE A 711 -8.27 -22.98 39.67
N ALA A 712 -8.22 -22.01 38.75
CA ALA A 712 -9.40 -21.36 38.20
C ALA A 712 -9.92 -22.11 36.98
N GLN A 713 -10.77 -23.12 37.23
CA GLN A 713 -11.38 -23.95 36.19
C GLN A 713 -12.87 -23.60 35.98
N ASP A 714 -13.34 -23.83 34.76
CA ASP A 714 -14.76 -23.81 34.42
C ASP A 714 -15.50 -25.03 34.96
N THR A 715 -16.83 -25.10 34.79
CA THR A 715 -17.63 -26.23 35.30
C THR A 715 -17.26 -27.59 34.69
N ASN A 716 -16.50 -27.61 33.59
CA ASN A 716 -16.05 -28.81 32.91
C ASN A 716 -14.58 -29.15 33.23
N GLY A 717 -13.92 -28.37 34.11
CA GLY A 717 -12.53 -28.59 34.51
C GLY A 717 -11.47 -27.97 33.60
N PHE A 718 -11.83 -27.12 32.63
CA PHE A 718 -10.86 -26.42 31.78
C PHE A 718 -10.43 -25.08 32.38
N ALA A 719 -9.16 -24.72 32.21
CA ALA A 719 -8.64 -23.45 32.70
C ALA A 719 -9.31 -22.23 32.04
N LEU A 720 -9.51 -21.17 32.83
CA LEU A 720 -9.99 -19.88 32.35
C LEU A 720 -8.84 -18.91 32.02
N PRO A 721 -9.01 -17.97 31.07
CA PRO A 721 -8.03 -16.93 30.75
C PRO A 721 -7.67 -16.05 31.95
N THR A 722 -6.47 -15.45 31.92
CA THR A 722 -6.06 -14.47 32.95
C THR A 722 -6.99 -13.26 32.92
N ILE A 723 -7.47 -12.82 34.09
CA ILE A 723 -8.34 -11.64 34.24
C ILE A 723 -7.72 -10.66 35.23
N VAL A 724 -7.52 -9.43 34.77
CA VAL A 724 -6.96 -8.34 35.57
C VAL A 724 -7.91 -7.16 35.61
N TYR A 725 -8.25 -6.72 36.82
CA TYR A 725 -8.88 -5.42 37.05
C TYR A 725 -7.80 -4.38 37.33
N MET A 726 -7.91 -3.22 36.68
CA MET A 726 -7.02 -2.09 36.93
C MET A 726 -7.82 -0.79 37.06
N ALA A 727 -7.55 -0.03 38.11
CA ALA A 727 -7.83 1.40 38.18
C ALA A 727 -6.51 2.12 38.45
N ARG A 728 -6.01 2.87 37.47
CA ARG A 728 -4.74 3.61 37.61
C ARG A 728 -4.85 4.71 38.65
N GLU A 729 -3.73 5.11 39.25
CA GLU A 729 -3.74 6.19 40.24
C GLU A 729 -4.24 7.50 39.62
N LYS A 730 -5.10 8.20 40.35
CA LYS A 730 -5.54 9.55 40.02
C LYS A 730 -5.31 10.47 41.21
N ARG A 731 -4.74 11.64 40.93
CA ARG A 731 -4.53 12.71 41.90
C ARG A 731 -4.92 14.04 41.28
N PRO A 732 -5.54 14.98 42.02
CA PRO A 732 -6.01 16.26 41.47
C PRO A 732 -4.95 17.11 40.77
N LYS A 733 -3.67 16.95 41.13
CA LYS A 733 -2.55 17.74 40.57
C LYS A 733 -2.04 17.21 39.21
N TYR A 734 -2.42 16.01 38.80
CA TYR A 734 -1.85 15.33 37.63
C TYR A 734 -2.89 15.21 36.50
N HIS A 735 -2.50 15.60 35.29
CA HIS A 735 -3.34 15.40 34.11
C HIS A 735 -3.32 13.93 33.67
N HIS A 736 -4.48 13.30 33.56
CA HIS A 736 -4.57 11.85 33.36
C HIS A 736 -4.73 11.42 31.89
N ASN A 737 -4.91 12.33 30.93
CA ASN A 737 -4.94 11.99 29.49
C ASN A 737 -6.01 10.93 29.09
N PHE A 738 -7.14 10.85 29.82
CA PHE A 738 -8.30 10.00 29.51
C PHE A 738 -7.92 8.57 29.06
N LYS A 739 -8.52 8.06 27.98
CA LYS A 739 -8.32 6.70 27.45
C LYS A 739 -6.87 6.44 27.02
N ALA A 740 -6.19 7.41 26.41
CA ALA A 740 -4.78 7.29 26.04
C ALA A 740 -3.90 6.92 27.24
N GLY A 741 -4.11 7.58 28.37
CA GLY A 741 -3.37 7.30 29.60
C GLY A 741 -3.75 5.96 30.23
N ALA A 742 -5.01 5.54 30.14
CA ALA A 742 -5.45 4.23 30.60
C ALA A 742 -4.80 3.09 29.80
N LEU A 743 -4.80 3.19 28.46
CA LEU A 743 -4.14 2.24 27.58
C LEU A 743 -2.61 2.19 27.79
N ASN A 744 -1.97 3.32 28.05
CA ASN A 744 -0.53 3.35 28.36
C ASN A 744 -0.21 2.70 29.71
N ALA A 745 -1.04 2.91 30.73
CA ALA A 745 -0.91 2.20 32.01
C ALA A 745 -1.10 0.69 31.83
N LEU A 746 -2.11 0.27 31.06
CA LEU A 746 -2.32 -1.14 30.71
C LEU A 746 -1.12 -1.74 29.96
N LEU A 747 -0.53 -1.00 29.02
CA LEU A 747 0.62 -1.48 28.26
C LEU A 747 1.82 -1.83 29.16
N ARG A 748 2.05 -1.01 30.20
CA ARG A 748 3.10 -1.23 31.21
C ARG A 748 2.74 -2.36 32.17
N VAL A 749 1.52 -2.38 32.68
CA VAL A 749 1.04 -3.39 33.62
C VAL A 749 1.05 -4.77 32.97
N SER A 750 0.56 -4.89 31.74
CA SER A 750 0.50 -6.17 31.05
C SER A 750 1.87 -6.72 30.70
N GLU A 751 2.88 -5.87 30.49
CA GLU A 751 4.27 -6.28 30.29
C GLU A 751 4.83 -7.08 31.48
N GLN A 752 4.38 -6.78 32.71
CA GLN A 752 4.79 -7.51 33.92
C GLN A 752 3.96 -8.76 34.21
N ILE A 753 2.75 -8.88 33.65
CA ILE A 753 1.82 -9.96 33.99
C ILE A 753 1.85 -11.06 32.91
N SER A 754 1.46 -10.73 31.68
CA SER A 754 1.35 -11.69 30.56
C SER A 754 2.36 -11.46 29.44
N ASN A 755 2.79 -10.21 29.25
CA ASN A 755 3.69 -9.77 28.18
C ASN A 755 3.25 -10.25 26.77
N GLY A 756 1.95 -10.21 26.48
CA GLY A 756 1.41 -10.67 25.21
C GLY A 756 1.96 -9.85 24.03
N PRO A 757 2.59 -10.45 23.01
CA PRO A 757 3.15 -9.71 21.86
C PRO A 757 2.08 -9.07 20.98
N ILE A 758 0.83 -9.55 21.04
CA ILE A 758 -0.32 -8.98 20.33
C ILE A 758 -1.27 -8.36 21.36
N ILE A 759 -1.79 -7.17 21.04
CA ILE A 759 -2.70 -6.43 21.90
C ILE A 759 -3.97 -6.10 21.12
N LEU A 760 -5.13 -6.48 21.63
CA LEU A 760 -6.43 -6.06 21.12
C LEU A 760 -6.97 -4.92 21.99
N THR A 761 -7.28 -3.77 21.38
CA THR A 761 -7.94 -2.66 22.08
C THR A 761 -9.43 -2.66 21.81
N LEU A 762 -10.26 -2.66 22.86
CA LEU A 762 -11.72 -2.57 22.79
C LEU A 762 -12.25 -1.47 23.71
N ASP A 763 -13.31 -0.81 23.26
CA ASP A 763 -14.18 -0.01 24.13
C ASP A 763 -15.10 -0.92 24.94
N CYS A 764 -15.57 -0.45 26.10
CA CYS A 764 -16.47 -1.23 26.96
C CYS A 764 -17.78 -1.61 26.28
N ASP A 765 -18.21 -0.89 25.24
CA ASP A 765 -19.42 -1.14 24.46
C ASP A 765 -19.18 -1.93 23.17
N MET A 766 -17.98 -2.48 22.94
CA MET A 766 -17.62 -3.23 21.73
C MET A 766 -17.40 -4.71 22.03
N CYS A 767 -18.47 -5.51 21.86
CA CYS A 767 -18.44 -6.95 22.09
C CYS A 767 -17.81 -7.71 20.91
N VAL A 768 -17.17 -8.84 21.22
CA VAL A 768 -16.73 -9.82 20.23
C VAL A 768 -17.94 -10.59 19.70
N ASN A 769 -18.03 -10.70 18.37
CA ASN A 769 -19.06 -11.44 17.67
C ASN A 769 -18.52 -12.64 16.87
N ASN A 770 -17.26 -12.59 16.44
CA ASN A 770 -16.60 -13.71 15.79
C ASN A 770 -15.48 -14.28 16.68
N ALA A 771 -15.68 -15.51 17.17
CA ALA A 771 -14.73 -16.25 18.00
C ALA A 771 -13.39 -16.52 17.31
N GLU A 772 -13.33 -16.41 15.98
CA GLU A 772 -12.11 -16.68 15.22
C GLU A 772 -11.37 -15.40 14.79
N SER A 773 -11.84 -14.21 15.22
CA SER A 773 -11.25 -12.93 14.78
C SER A 773 -9.79 -12.74 15.24
N ILE A 774 -9.36 -13.36 16.35
CA ILE A 774 -7.95 -13.42 16.74
C ILE A 774 -7.15 -14.17 15.67
N ARG A 775 -7.60 -15.35 15.24
CA ARG A 775 -6.95 -16.14 14.19
C ARG A 775 -6.88 -15.38 12.87
N ASP A 776 -7.93 -14.65 12.50
CA ASP A 776 -7.92 -13.77 11.33
C ASP A 776 -6.84 -12.68 11.42
N ALA A 777 -6.70 -12.02 12.58
CA ALA A 777 -5.64 -11.03 12.79
C ALA A 777 -4.24 -11.66 12.73
N LEU A 778 -4.08 -12.86 13.33
CA LEU A 778 -2.81 -13.60 13.33
C LEU A 778 -2.39 -14.06 11.94
N CYS A 779 -3.32 -14.31 11.02
CA CYS A 779 -2.97 -14.55 9.62
C CYS A 779 -2.13 -13.40 9.03
N PHE A 780 -2.37 -12.15 9.43
CA PHE A 780 -1.54 -11.02 8.99
C PHE A 780 -0.21 -10.99 9.73
N PHE A 781 -0.19 -11.19 11.04
CA PHE A 781 1.04 -11.02 11.82
C PHE A 781 2.01 -12.21 11.70
N MET A 782 1.50 -13.43 11.57
CA MET A 782 2.26 -14.68 11.51
C MET A 782 2.68 -15.07 10.09
N ASP A 783 2.28 -14.30 9.07
CA ASP A 783 2.70 -14.57 7.71
C ASP A 783 4.22 -14.41 7.58
N GLU A 784 4.89 -15.48 7.14
CA GLU A 784 6.35 -15.60 7.17
C GLU A 784 7.04 -14.63 6.21
N GLU A 785 6.36 -14.29 5.10
CA GLU A 785 6.85 -13.34 4.12
C GLU A 785 6.56 -11.90 4.53
N ARG A 786 5.31 -11.57 4.86
CA ARG A 786 4.85 -10.17 4.96
C ARG A 786 4.45 -9.76 6.36
N GLY A 787 4.35 -10.69 7.30
CA GLY A 787 3.73 -10.40 8.59
C GLY A 787 4.49 -9.38 9.40
N HIS A 788 5.83 -9.41 9.34
CA HIS A 788 6.70 -8.48 10.03
C HIS A 788 6.52 -7.00 9.63
N GLU A 789 5.90 -6.71 8.48
CA GLU A 789 5.64 -5.34 8.00
C GLU A 789 4.47 -4.67 8.74
N TYR A 790 3.51 -5.44 9.27
CA TYR A 790 2.26 -4.92 9.82
C TYR A 790 2.38 -4.60 11.30
N ALA A 791 2.17 -3.33 11.67
CA ALA A 791 2.07 -2.90 13.05
C ALA A 791 0.70 -3.18 13.66
N PHE A 792 -0.37 -3.00 12.89
CA PHE A 792 -1.74 -3.22 13.38
C PHE A 792 -2.71 -3.61 12.28
N VAL A 793 -3.79 -4.30 12.66
CA VAL A 793 -4.90 -4.73 11.80
C VAL A 793 -6.19 -4.12 12.35
N GLN A 794 -6.81 -3.23 11.58
CA GLN A 794 -8.05 -2.54 11.93
C GLN A 794 -9.26 -3.31 11.36
N PHE A 795 -10.16 -3.73 12.24
CA PHE A 795 -11.45 -4.31 11.86
C PHE A 795 -12.54 -3.22 11.81
N PRO A 796 -13.59 -3.40 10.99
CA PRO A 796 -14.77 -2.53 11.02
C PRO A 796 -15.43 -2.51 12.39
N GLN A 797 -15.83 -1.32 12.85
CA GLN A 797 -16.71 -1.15 14.02
C GLN A 797 -18.16 -1.22 13.53
N ASN A 798 -18.85 -2.33 13.82
CA ASN A 798 -20.25 -2.50 13.46
C ASN A 798 -21.12 -2.34 14.71
N TYR A 799 -22.40 -1.98 14.52
CA TYR A 799 -23.29 -1.65 15.63
C TYR A 799 -24.59 -2.46 15.57
N LYS A 800 -25.01 -2.99 16.71
CA LYS A 800 -26.15 -3.92 16.80
C LYS A 800 -27.52 -3.24 16.80
N ASN A 801 -27.58 -2.00 17.29
CA ASN A 801 -28.81 -1.26 17.53
C ASN A 801 -29.16 -0.30 16.37
N ILE A 802 -28.54 -0.43 15.20
CA ILE A 802 -28.91 0.38 14.03
C ILE A 802 -30.24 -0.12 13.46
N ILE A 803 -31.21 0.79 13.33
CA ILE A 803 -32.49 0.50 12.68
C ILE A 803 -32.33 0.35 11.15
N LYS A 804 -33.27 -0.33 10.49
CA LYS A 804 -33.25 -0.61 9.03
C LYS A 804 -33.01 0.64 8.16
N HIS A 805 -33.51 1.80 8.57
CA HIS A 805 -33.36 3.06 7.86
C HIS A 805 -32.43 4.00 8.63
N ASP A 806 -31.21 3.54 8.95
CA ASP A 806 -30.16 4.23 9.74
C ASP A 806 -30.41 5.74 9.87
N LEU A 807 -31.08 6.13 10.96
CA LEU A 807 -31.67 7.46 11.10
C LEU A 807 -30.59 8.54 11.16
N TYR A 808 -29.45 8.20 11.77
CA TYR A 808 -28.36 9.13 12.07
C TYR A 808 -27.09 8.85 11.27
N GLY A 809 -27.11 7.89 10.33
CA GLY A 809 -25.96 7.54 9.51
C GLY A 809 -24.77 7.10 10.35
N THR A 810 -25.01 6.26 11.36
CA THR A 810 -23.99 5.80 12.32
C THR A 810 -23.24 4.56 11.85
N SER A 811 -23.74 3.87 10.82
CA SER A 811 -23.06 2.71 10.22
C SER A 811 -21.70 3.04 9.59
N LEU A 812 -21.51 4.26 9.09
CA LEU A 812 -20.27 4.74 8.43
C LEU A 812 -19.75 3.78 7.33
N ASN A 813 -20.66 3.06 6.66
CA ASN A 813 -20.33 2.02 5.69
C ASN A 813 -19.40 2.51 4.57
N ILE A 814 -19.60 3.73 4.06
CA ILE A 814 -18.74 4.30 3.00
C ILE A 814 -17.29 4.42 3.48
N ILE A 815 -17.07 4.91 4.71
CA ILE A 815 -15.73 5.05 5.28
C ILE A 815 -15.08 3.67 5.43
N LEU A 816 -15.80 2.72 6.03
CA LEU A 816 -15.28 1.40 6.37
C LEU A 816 -15.09 0.49 5.14
N LYS A 817 -15.97 0.56 4.14
CA LYS A 817 -16.02 -0.37 2.99
C LYS A 817 -15.52 0.24 1.68
N VAL A 818 -15.35 1.55 1.60
CA VAL A 818 -14.84 2.25 0.40
C VAL A 818 -13.54 2.99 0.69
N ASP A 819 -13.52 3.89 1.68
CA ASP A 819 -12.33 4.71 1.95
C ASP A 819 -11.17 3.88 2.54
N PHE A 820 -11.45 3.02 3.52
CA PHE A 820 -10.43 2.20 4.19
C PHE A 820 -9.75 1.20 3.25
N PRO A 821 -10.48 0.45 2.39
CA PRO A 821 -9.85 -0.36 1.34
C PRO A 821 -8.96 0.44 0.39
N GLY A 822 -9.35 1.69 0.09
CA GLY A 822 -8.54 2.63 -0.67
C GLY A 822 -7.21 2.99 0.03
N GLN A 823 -7.30 3.39 1.29
CA GLN A 823 -6.14 3.72 2.13
C GLN A 823 -5.23 2.51 2.36
N ASP A 824 -5.79 1.31 2.50
CA ASP A 824 -5.04 0.06 2.62
C ASP A 824 -4.14 -0.16 1.39
N GLY A 825 -4.57 0.29 0.21
CA GLY A 825 -3.75 0.28 -1.01
C GLY A 825 -2.57 1.25 -1.03
N GLN A 826 -2.55 2.24 -0.13
CA GLN A 826 -1.54 3.31 -0.06
C GLN A 826 -0.58 3.20 1.13
N GLY A 827 -0.87 2.34 2.11
CA GLY A 827 -0.03 2.17 3.31
C GLY A 827 -0.76 1.58 4.52
N GLY A 828 -2.09 1.51 4.46
CA GLY A 828 -2.93 0.96 5.52
C GLY A 828 -4.00 1.96 5.99
N PRO A 829 -5.10 1.52 6.62
CA PRO A 829 -6.09 2.42 7.20
C PRO A 829 -5.55 3.16 8.44
N VAL A 830 -6.26 4.22 8.84
CA VAL A 830 -6.06 4.87 10.15
C VAL A 830 -6.46 3.94 11.31
N TYR A 831 -5.88 4.14 12.50
CA TYR A 831 -6.33 3.48 13.73
C TYR A 831 -7.52 4.25 14.32
N THR A 832 -8.63 3.57 14.60
CA THR A 832 -9.90 4.19 15.03
C THR A 832 -10.27 3.93 16.50
N GLY A 833 -9.27 3.63 17.34
CA GLY A 833 -9.40 3.59 18.79
C GLY A 833 -9.99 2.30 19.38
N SER A 834 -10.61 1.44 18.57
CA SER A 834 -11.22 0.17 19.01
C SER A 834 -11.23 -0.86 17.88
N CYS A 835 -11.48 -2.12 18.20
CA CYS A 835 -11.51 -3.25 17.25
C CYS A 835 -10.19 -3.38 16.45
N CYS A 836 -9.07 -3.12 17.09
CA CYS A 836 -7.75 -3.10 16.46
C CYS A 836 -6.78 -4.01 17.20
N PHE A 837 -6.10 -4.87 16.43
CA PHE A 837 -5.00 -5.69 16.92
C PHE A 837 -3.69 -4.99 16.62
N HIS A 838 -2.83 -4.82 17.61
CA HIS A 838 -1.52 -4.19 17.52
C HIS A 838 -0.42 -5.18 17.85
N ARG A 839 0.74 -5.05 17.21
CA ARG A 839 2.00 -5.55 17.77
C ARG A 839 2.40 -4.68 18.96
N ARG A 840 2.76 -5.28 20.08
CA ARG A 840 3.29 -4.56 21.25
C ARG A 840 4.48 -3.67 20.88
N ASP A 841 5.40 -4.17 20.06
CA ASP A 841 6.60 -3.45 19.62
C ASP A 841 6.32 -2.08 19.02
N CYS A 842 5.25 -1.95 18.22
CA CYS A 842 4.95 -0.69 17.56
C CYS A 842 4.45 0.36 18.56
N LEU A 843 3.66 -0.07 19.55
CA LEU A 843 3.21 0.76 20.66
C LEU A 843 4.37 1.10 21.61
N ASN A 844 5.35 0.21 21.80
CA ASN A 844 6.58 0.49 22.54
C ASN A 844 7.55 1.44 21.82
N GLY A 845 7.16 2.01 20.68
CA GLY A 845 7.93 3.03 19.99
C GLY A 845 8.96 2.51 18.99
N ARG A 846 9.01 1.20 18.75
CA ARG A 846 9.96 0.60 17.82
C ARG A 846 9.77 1.14 16.40
N LYS A 847 10.87 1.51 15.76
CA LYS A 847 10.88 1.86 14.33
C LYS A 847 10.96 0.60 13.49
N TYR A 848 10.22 0.58 12.38
CA TYR A 848 10.28 -0.53 11.45
C TYR A 848 11.60 -0.47 10.66
N ASN A 849 12.21 -1.64 10.46
CA ASN A 849 13.39 -1.79 9.62
C ASN A 849 13.26 -3.12 8.86
N GLU A 850 13.24 -3.06 7.54
CA GLU A 850 13.09 -4.23 6.65
C GLU A 850 14.21 -5.28 6.86
N LEU A 851 15.38 -4.87 7.36
CA LEU A 851 16.51 -5.75 7.61
C LEU A 851 16.35 -6.60 8.88
N ILE A 852 15.47 -6.21 9.80
CA ILE A 852 15.29 -6.87 11.10
C ILE A 852 13.94 -7.61 11.10
N LYS A 853 13.99 -8.93 10.88
CA LYS A 853 12.80 -9.77 11.12
C LYS A 853 12.49 -9.77 12.61
N ILE A 854 11.33 -9.22 12.96
CA ILE A 854 10.86 -9.17 14.34
C ILE A 854 10.23 -10.52 14.67
N GLU A 855 10.94 -11.35 15.43
CA GLU A 855 10.38 -12.60 15.94
C GLU A 855 9.21 -12.29 16.88
N MET A 856 8.06 -12.94 16.67
CA MET A 856 6.92 -12.91 17.59
C MET A 856 7.10 -13.86 18.76
N LYS A 857 8.25 -13.76 19.44
CA LYS A 857 8.46 -14.43 20.71
C LYS A 857 8.40 -13.36 21.79
N GLY A 858 7.26 -13.28 22.48
CA GLY A 858 7.24 -12.62 23.78
C GLY A 858 8.29 -13.32 24.66
N LYS A 859 9.23 -12.58 25.23
CA LYS A 859 10.03 -13.14 26.31
C LYS A 859 9.04 -13.59 27.38
N LYS A 860 9.02 -14.89 27.72
CA LYS A 860 8.32 -15.33 28.91
C LYS A 860 8.86 -14.45 30.04
N PRO A 861 8.01 -13.64 30.67
CA PRO A 861 8.49 -12.81 31.77
C PRO A 861 9.09 -13.76 32.82
N ASN A 862 10.19 -13.35 33.47
CA ASN A 862 10.86 -14.15 34.52
C ASN A 862 9.94 -14.20 35.77
N ILE A 863 8.82 -14.93 35.67
CA ILE A 863 7.75 -14.99 36.67
C ILE A 863 7.63 -16.40 37.27
N SER A 864 8.47 -17.36 36.89
CA SER A 864 8.39 -18.72 37.45
C SER A 864 8.57 -18.80 38.99
N GLU A 865 8.84 -17.68 39.68
CA GLU A 865 9.10 -17.61 41.13
C GLU A 865 8.34 -16.51 41.90
N ALA A 866 7.46 -15.70 41.28
CA ALA A 866 6.79 -14.59 41.99
C ALA A 866 5.30 -14.91 42.32
N SER A 867 4.90 -14.77 43.58
CA SER A 867 3.49 -14.90 44.00
C SER A 867 2.61 -13.82 43.37
N VAL A 868 1.31 -14.11 43.22
CA VAL A 868 0.30 -13.16 42.70
C VAL A 868 0.36 -11.81 43.43
N SER A 869 0.50 -11.83 44.75
CA SER A 869 0.64 -10.61 45.58
C SER A 869 1.83 -9.72 45.20
N ILE A 870 2.98 -10.33 44.90
CA ILE A 870 4.19 -9.59 44.47
C ILE A 870 3.98 -8.98 43.08
N LEU A 871 3.31 -9.70 42.18
CA LEU A 871 2.99 -9.20 40.83
C LEU A 871 2.01 -8.03 40.89
N GLU A 872 0.98 -8.12 41.72
CA GLU A 872 0.05 -7.01 41.95
C GLU A 872 0.78 -5.76 42.46
N GLU A 873 1.67 -5.91 43.44
CA GLU A 873 2.45 -4.80 43.99
C GLU A 873 3.37 -4.15 42.94
N ARG A 874 4.10 -4.96 42.16
CA ARG A 874 4.93 -4.46 41.06
C ARG A 874 4.10 -3.75 39.99
N ALA A 875 2.95 -4.30 39.62
CA ALA A 875 2.05 -3.72 38.64
C ALA A 875 1.43 -2.40 39.13
N LYS A 876 1.07 -2.29 40.42
CA LYS A 876 0.57 -1.05 41.02
C LYS A 876 1.55 0.11 40.83
N ASN A 877 2.84 -0.13 41.02
CA ASN A 877 3.87 0.89 40.82
C ASN A 877 3.92 1.43 39.38
N LEU A 878 3.60 0.61 38.37
CA LEU A 878 3.57 1.01 36.96
C LEU A 878 2.30 1.79 36.57
N ALA A 879 1.24 1.70 37.37
CA ALA A 879 -0.03 2.38 37.19
C ALA A 879 -0.13 3.71 37.97
N THR A 880 0.98 4.18 38.55
CA THR A 880 1.07 5.45 39.28
C THR A 880 1.00 6.66 38.35
N CYS A 881 0.47 7.78 38.87
CA CYS A 881 0.28 9.00 38.08
C CYS A 881 1.59 9.74 37.76
N SER A 882 2.62 9.56 38.60
CA SER A 882 3.94 10.18 38.45
C SER A 882 4.88 9.42 37.52
N TYR A 883 4.52 8.20 37.08
CA TYR A 883 5.40 7.35 36.27
C TYR A 883 5.83 8.05 34.96
N GLU A 884 4.98 8.89 34.40
CA GLU A 884 5.13 9.38 33.02
C GLU A 884 5.90 10.72 32.89
N GLU A 885 6.06 11.49 33.99
CA GLU A 885 6.53 12.89 33.94
C GLU A 885 7.87 13.08 33.20
N ASN A 886 8.84 12.19 33.46
CA ASN A 886 10.19 12.25 32.89
C ASN A 886 10.50 11.14 31.88
N THR A 887 9.45 10.59 31.27
CA THR A 887 9.60 9.49 30.30
C THR A 887 9.17 9.90 28.89
N GLN A 888 9.36 8.96 27.95
CA GLN A 888 8.90 9.08 26.57
C GLN A 888 7.44 8.61 26.39
N TRP A 889 6.77 8.11 27.43
CA TRP A 889 5.37 7.70 27.38
C TRP A 889 4.45 8.87 27.03
N GLY A 890 3.50 8.64 26.12
CA GLY A 890 2.62 9.69 25.60
C GLY A 890 3.26 10.63 24.57
N LYS A 891 4.60 10.73 24.55
CA LYS A 891 5.36 11.61 23.66
C LYS A 891 5.87 10.85 22.44
N GLU A 892 6.68 9.82 22.67
CA GLU A 892 7.23 8.92 21.66
C GLU A 892 6.71 7.48 21.81
N MET A 893 6.45 7.00 23.03
CA MET A 893 5.96 5.64 23.27
C MET A 893 4.49 5.62 23.69
N GLY A 894 3.84 4.49 23.47
CA GLY A 894 2.43 4.26 23.74
C GLY A 894 1.50 5.07 22.84
N MET A 895 0.26 5.19 23.31
CA MET A 895 -0.76 6.11 22.83
C MET A 895 -0.29 7.54 23.03
N LYS A 896 -0.39 8.37 21.99
CA LYS A 896 0.06 9.76 22.00
C LYS A 896 -0.88 10.67 22.81
N TYR A 897 -0.33 11.62 23.55
CA TYR A 897 -1.10 12.60 24.32
C TYR A 897 -1.27 13.93 23.58
N GLY A 898 -2.16 14.78 24.11
CA GLY A 898 -2.33 16.17 23.68
C GLY A 898 -3.34 16.39 22.56
N CYS A 899 -4.11 15.37 22.17
CA CYS A 899 -5.17 15.48 21.16
C CYS A 899 -6.40 14.66 21.58
N PRO A 900 -7.64 15.16 21.36
CA PRO A 900 -8.88 14.41 21.61
C PRO A 900 -9.09 13.14 20.75
N VAL A 901 -8.29 12.96 19.69
CA VAL A 901 -8.28 11.77 18.83
C VAL A 901 -6.89 11.13 18.87
N GLU A 902 -6.50 10.65 20.06
CA GLU A 902 -5.20 10.03 20.31
C GLU A 902 -4.93 8.83 19.41
N ASP A 903 -5.98 8.15 18.97
CA ASP A 903 -5.96 6.98 18.11
C ASP A 903 -5.40 7.31 16.72
N ILE A 904 -5.95 8.33 16.07
CA ILE A 904 -5.55 8.76 14.72
C ILE A 904 -4.09 9.20 14.71
N ILE A 905 -3.69 10.04 15.67
CA ILE A 905 -2.30 10.52 15.79
C ILE A 905 -1.34 9.38 16.15
N THR A 906 -1.75 8.42 16.99
CA THR A 906 -0.93 7.24 17.32
C THR A 906 -0.70 6.41 16.07
N GLY A 907 -1.77 6.10 15.31
CA GLY A 907 -1.69 5.39 14.04
C GLY A 907 -0.76 6.09 13.03
N LEU A 908 -0.91 7.42 12.87
CA LEU A 908 -0.05 8.22 11.98
C LEU A 908 1.41 8.11 12.37
N THR A 909 1.70 8.21 13.67
CA THR A 909 3.09 8.18 14.16
C THR A 909 3.73 6.80 14.02
N ILE A 910 2.96 5.73 14.20
CA ILE A 910 3.41 4.34 13.95
C ILE A 910 3.75 4.16 12.46
N GLN A 911 2.86 4.58 11.56
CA GLN A 911 3.10 4.43 10.12
C GLN A 911 4.25 5.31 9.62
N CYS A 912 4.41 6.52 10.17
CA CYS A 912 5.57 7.37 9.87
C CYS A 912 6.90 6.82 10.39
N ARG A 913 6.89 5.76 11.21
CA ARG A 913 8.08 4.99 11.61
C ARG A 913 8.39 3.83 10.67
N GLY A 914 7.71 3.76 9.52
CA GLY A 914 7.93 2.76 8.46
C GLY A 914 6.99 1.55 8.52
N TRP A 915 6.17 1.43 9.56
CA TRP A 915 5.23 0.33 9.69
C TRP A 915 4.05 0.45 8.71
N LYS A 916 3.47 -0.68 8.31
CA LYS A 916 2.19 -0.74 7.59
C LYS A 916 1.04 -1.08 8.55
N SER A 917 -0.17 -0.74 8.16
CA SER A 917 -1.38 -1.33 8.76
C SER A 917 -2.20 -2.05 7.71
N ALA A 918 -3.15 -2.88 8.16
CA ALA A 918 -4.09 -3.59 7.30
C ALA A 918 -5.52 -3.28 7.70
N HIS A 919 -6.41 -3.20 6.71
CA HIS A 919 -7.85 -3.23 6.94
C HIS A 919 -8.37 -4.64 6.65
N PHE A 920 -9.10 -5.24 7.58
CA PHE A 920 -9.70 -6.55 7.34
C PHE A 920 -11.18 -6.57 7.70
N SER A 921 -12.01 -6.81 6.69
CA SER A 921 -13.46 -6.95 6.82
C SER A 921 -13.85 -8.42 6.60
N PRO A 922 -13.99 -9.23 7.67
CA PRO A 922 -14.44 -10.62 7.54
C PRO A 922 -15.89 -10.71 7.03
N LYS A 923 -16.25 -11.88 6.47
CA LYS A 923 -17.64 -12.16 6.02
C LYS A 923 -18.65 -12.06 7.16
N LYS A 924 -18.29 -12.57 8.33
CA LYS A 924 -19.04 -12.41 9.58
C LYS A 924 -18.42 -11.26 10.36
N GLU A 925 -19.24 -10.29 10.73
CA GLU A 925 -18.81 -9.12 11.51
C GLU A 925 -18.08 -9.57 12.78
N ALA A 926 -16.83 -9.11 12.96
CA ALA A 926 -16.00 -9.58 14.06
C ALA A 926 -16.40 -8.97 15.41
N PHE A 927 -16.83 -7.71 15.39
CA PHE A 927 -17.15 -6.91 16.57
C PHE A 927 -18.50 -6.22 16.37
N LEU A 928 -19.26 -6.12 17.46
CA LEU A 928 -20.57 -5.49 17.53
C LEU A 928 -20.65 -4.58 18.75
N GLY A 929 -20.87 -3.29 18.53
CA GLY A 929 -21.06 -2.32 19.60
C GLY A 929 -22.39 -1.58 19.58
N LEU A 930 -22.46 -0.51 20.37
CA LEU A 930 -23.63 0.35 20.51
C LEU A 930 -23.43 1.69 19.78
N ALA A 931 -24.31 1.96 18.82
CA ALA A 931 -24.40 3.26 18.18
C ALA A 931 -25.19 4.25 19.05
N PRO A 932 -24.90 5.56 18.99
CA PRO A 932 -25.74 6.57 19.63
C PRO A 932 -27.17 6.56 19.08
N THR A 933 -28.16 6.73 19.96
CA THR A 933 -29.59 6.66 19.64
C THR A 933 -30.29 8.02 19.63
N THR A 934 -29.56 9.11 19.88
CA THR A 934 -30.08 10.49 19.81
C THR A 934 -29.23 11.37 18.92
N LEU A 935 -29.86 12.37 18.27
CA LEU A 935 -29.15 13.31 17.41
C LEU A 935 -28.06 14.09 18.18
N SER A 936 -28.36 14.49 19.42
CA SER A 936 -27.42 15.25 20.27
C SER A 936 -26.13 14.47 20.53
N GLN A 937 -26.22 13.19 20.88
CA GLN A 937 -25.04 12.33 21.09
C GLN A 937 -24.19 12.23 19.81
N VAL A 938 -24.81 12.04 18.65
CA VAL A 938 -24.11 11.95 17.35
C VAL A 938 -23.38 13.26 17.02
N LEU A 939 -24.04 14.41 17.21
CA LEU A 939 -23.43 15.71 16.91
C LEU A 939 -22.26 16.03 17.84
N VAL A 940 -22.37 15.71 19.13
CA VAL A 940 -21.27 15.88 20.11
C VAL A 940 -20.09 14.98 19.77
N GLN A 941 -20.35 13.71 19.41
CA GLN A 941 -19.31 12.77 18.99
C GLN A 941 -18.55 13.28 17.76
N HIS A 942 -19.27 13.70 16.72
CA HIS A 942 -18.66 14.23 15.50
C HIS A 942 -17.94 15.57 15.71
N LYS A 943 -18.41 16.41 16.64
CA LYS A 943 -17.70 17.64 17.04
C LYS A 943 -16.31 17.27 17.58
N ARG A 944 -16.25 16.36 18.56
CA ARG A 944 -14.99 15.91 19.17
C ARG A 944 -14.02 15.34 18.14
N TRP A 945 -14.52 14.50 17.23
CA TRP A 945 -13.71 13.95 16.15
C TRP A 945 -13.17 15.01 15.21
N ALA A 946 -14.01 15.93 14.74
CA ALA A 946 -13.59 17.00 13.83
C ALA A 946 -12.60 17.96 14.50
N GLU A 947 -12.82 18.29 15.77
CA GLU A 947 -11.94 19.17 16.56
C GLU A 947 -10.55 18.55 16.71
N GLY A 948 -10.48 17.30 17.17
CA GLY A 948 -9.20 16.60 17.31
C GLY A 948 -8.47 16.42 15.97
N ASN A 949 -9.19 16.04 14.92
CA ASN A 949 -8.61 15.87 13.59
C ASN A 949 -8.08 17.19 13.01
N PHE A 950 -8.75 18.31 13.27
CA PHE A 950 -8.28 19.62 12.84
C PHE A 950 -7.11 20.13 13.68
N GLN A 951 -7.08 19.81 14.99
CA GLN A 951 -5.90 20.03 15.83
C GLN A 951 -4.67 19.27 15.30
N ILE A 952 -4.83 18.03 14.83
CA ILE A 952 -3.74 17.30 14.16
C ILE A 952 -3.24 18.09 12.94
N PHE A 953 -4.16 18.58 12.09
CA PHE A 953 -3.81 19.32 10.87
C PHE A 953 -2.99 20.58 11.14
N LEU A 954 -3.31 21.31 12.20
CA LEU A 954 -2.65 22.56 12.57
C LEU A 954 -1.41 22.37 13.46
N SER A 955 -1.15 21.14 13.90
CA SER A 955 0.01 20.82 14.74
C SER A 955 1.23 20.37 13.93
N LYS A 956 2.35 20.11 14.63
CA LYS A 956 3.53 19.43 14.05
C LYS A 956 3.24 18.05 13.45
N TYR A 957 2.08 17.46 13.76
CA TYR A 957 1.62 16.17 13.24
C TYR A 957 0.75 16.29 11.99
N CYS A 958 0.68 17.47 11.36
CA CYS A 958 0.04 17.62 10.05
C CYS A 958 0.50 16.51 9.09
N PRO A 959 -0.40 15.71 8.48
CA PRO A 959 -0.01 14.54 7.69
C PRO A 959 0.95 14.88 6.55
N PHE A 960 0.78 16.04 5.90
CA PHE A 960 1.66 16.50 4.83
C PHE A 960 3.06 16.89 5.33
N LEU A 961 3.18 17.49 6.52
CA LEU A 961 4.48 17.89 7.07
C LEU A 961 5.19 16.72 7.76
N TYR A 962 4.48 16.02 8.64
CA TYR A 962 5.03 14.94 9.45
C TYR A 962 5.30 13.67 8.63
N GLY A 963 4.44 13.40 7.64
CA GLY A 963 4.57 12.27 6.72
C GLY A 963 5.52 12.52 5.55
N PHE A 964 5.96 13.76 5.31
CA PHE A 964 6.82 14.10 4.18
C PHE A 964 8.08 13.23 4.15
N ARG A 965 8.32 12.55 3.02
CA ARG A 965 9.41 11.56 2.81
C ARG A 965 9.38 10.32 3.73
N ARG A 966 8.39 10.19 4.62
CA ARG A 966 8.21 9.03 5.53
C ARG A 966 7.12 8.07 5.05
N THR A 967 6.07 8.61 4.43
CA THR A 967 4.93 7.86 3.89
C THR A 967 4.59 8.33 2.48
N LYS A 968 3.78 7.55 1.74
CA LYS A 968 3.35 7.90 0.38
C LYS A 968 2.39 9.09 0.40
N LEU A 969 2.38 9.90 -0.66
CA LEU A 969 1.48 11.06 -0.76
C LEU A 969 0.00 10.68 -0.66
N GLY A 970 -0.43 9.60 -1.32
CA GLY A 970 -1.82 9.11 -1.21
C GLY A 970 -2.20 8.69 0.22
N HIS A 971 -1.23 8.22 1.00
CA HIS A 971 -1.43 7.88 2.42
C HIS A 971 -1.59 9.15 3.27
N GLN A 972 -0.76 10.17 3.04
CA GLN A 972 -0.86 11.48 3.69
C GLN A 972 -2.22 12.13 3.40
N MET A 973 -2.64 12.10 2.13
CA MET A 973 -3.95 12.61 1.72
C MET A 973 -5.10 11.83 2.36
N GLY A 974 -4.97 10.51 2.52
CA GLY A 974 -5.97 9.67 3.22
C GLY A 974 -6.23 10.12 4.65
N TYR A 975 -5.18 10.45 5.42
CA TYR A 975 -5.33 11.07 6.74
C TYR A 975 -5.99 12.45 6.67
N CYS A 976 -5.64 13.25 5.66
CA CYS A 976 -6.17 14.61 5.50
C CYS A 976 -7.67 14.67 5.20
N ILE A 977 -8.30 13.59 4.73
CA ILE A 977 -9.77 13.53 4.55
C ILE A 977 -10.46 13.90 5.87
N TYR A 978 -10.04 13.27 6.97
CA TYR A 978 -10.65 13.47 8.28
C TYR A 978 -10.17 14.77 8.93
N SER A 979 -8.89 15.10 8.77
CA SER A 979 -8.30 16.37 9.24
C SER A 979 -9.01 17.62 8.71
N LEU A 980 -9.62 17.55 7.53
CA LEU A 980 -10.31 18.67 6.89
C LEU A 980 -11.84 18.67 7.09
N TRP A 981 -12.39 17.76 7.90
CA TRP A 981 -13.83 17.75 8.22
C TRP A 981 -14.31 19.09 8.78
N ALA A 982 -13.56 19.68 9.73
CA ALA A 982 -13.90 20.98 10.32
C ALA A 982 -13.96 22.09 9.24
N VAL A 983 -12.94 22.19 8.39
CA VAL A 983 -12.84 23.21 7.33
C VAL A 983 -13.98 23.09 6.30
N ASN A 984 -14.47 21.88 6.08
CA ASN A 984 -15.58 21.61 5.16
C ASN A 984 -16.91 22.27 5.58
N CYS A 985 -17.02 22.78 6.82
CA CYS A 985 -18.19 23.57 7.23
C CYS A 985 -18.30 24.89 6.44
N ILE A 986 -17.18 25.52 6.08
CA ILE A 986 -17.13 26.83 5.41
C ILE A 986 -17.82 26.78 4.03
N PRO A 987 -17.37 25.93 3.08
CA PRO A 987 -18.02 25.87 1.77
C PRO A 987 -19.47 25.37 1.87
N THR A 988 -19.78 24.52 2.85
CA THR A 988 -21.16 24.04 3.09
C THR A 988 -22.08 25.19 3.54
N LEU A 989 -21.67 26.00 4.52
CA LEU A 989 -22.46 27.13 5.00
C LEU A 989 -22.69 28.17 3.90
N ILE A 990 -21.67 28.44 3.07
CA ILE A 990 -21.80 29.30 1.88
C ILE A 990 -22.93 28.80 0.99
N TYR A 991 -22.91 27.52 0.60
CA TYR A 991 -23.93 26.94 -0.28
C TYR A 991 -25.34 26.88 0.33
N VAL A 992 -25.44 26.76 1.63
CA VAL A 992 -26.72 26.60 2.33
C VAL A 992 -27.37 27.94 2.68
N VAL A 993 -26.60 29.03 2.72
CA VAL A 993 -27.07 30.36 3.11
C VAL A 993 -27.10 31.33 1.92
N ILE A 994 -25.99 31.47 1.20
CA ILE A 994 -25.83 32.53 0.19
C ILE A 994 -26.78 32.36 -1.00
N PRO A 995 -26.88 31.19 -1.65
CA PRO A 995 -27.82 30.98 -2.76
C PRO A 995 -29.27 31.25 -2.41
N SER A 996 -29.68 30.90 -1.19
CA SER A 996 -31.05 31.06 -0.69
C SER A 996 -31.37 32.53 -0.42
N ILE A 997 -30.46 33.28 0.21
CA ILE A 997 -30.63 34.73 0.38
C ILE A 997 -30.63 35.46 -0.97
N CYS A 998 -29.75 35.06 -1.89
CA CYS A 998 -29.69 35.65 -3.23
C CYS A 998 -30.96 35.37 -4.05
N LEU A 999 -31.68 34.27 -3.77
CA LEU A 999 -32.97 33.98 -4.37
C LEU A 999 -34.03 35.03 -3.97
N LEU A 1000 -33.98 35.56 -2.75
CA LEU A 1000 -34.88 36.63 -2.29
C LEU A 1000 -34.57 38.00 -2.91
N HIS A 1001 -33.32 38.23 -3.31
CA HIS A 1001 -32.84 39.50 -3.84
C HIS A 1001 -32.72 39.50 -5.37
N GLU A 1002 -33.24 38.47 -6.04
CA GLU A 1002 -33.19 38.31 -7.50
C GLU A 1002 -31.75 38.31 -8.07
N ILE A 1003 -30.78 37.82 -7.29
CA ILE A 1003 -29.38 37.70 -7.70
C ILE A 1003 -29.12 36.28 -8.20
N SER A 1004 -28.89 36.14 -9.50
CA SER A 1004 -28.57 34.85 -10.11
C SER A 1004 -27.11 34.48 -9.87
N LEU A 1005 -26.88 33.31 -9.28
CA LEU A 1005 -25.53 32.79 -8.98
C LEU A 1005 -25.13 31.60 -9.86
N PHE A 1006 -25.98 31.19 -10.79
CA PHE A 1006 -25.78 30.01 -11.63
C PHE A 1006 -26.13 30.34 -13.08
N PRO A 1007 -25.56 29.61 -14.05
CA PRO A 1007 -25.93 29.80 -15.45
C PRO A 1007 -27.40 29.46 -15.68
N SER A 1008 -28.04 30.21 -16.58
CA SER A 1008 -29.40 29.91 -17.04
C SER A 1008 -29.47 28.51 -17.65
N VAL A 1009 -30.61 27.81 -17.48
CA VAL A 1009 -30.84 26.46 -18.05
C VAL A 1009 -30.72 26.41 -19.58
N PHE A 1010 -30.87 27.57 -20.25
CA PHE A 1010 -30.71 27.70 -21.70
C PHE A 1010 -29.25 27.96 -22.12
N SER A 1011 -28.34 28.17 -21.17
CA SER A 1011 -26.92 28.39 -21.41
C SER A 1011 -26.17 27.07 -21.50
N PHE A 1012 -25.19 27.00 -22.41
CA PHE A 1012 -24.26 25.86 -22.49
C PHE A 1012 -23.52 25.61 -21.16
N TRP A 1013 -23.26 26.67 -20.39
CA TRP A 1013 -22.60 26.58 -19.08
C TRP A 1013 -23.44 25.90 -18.00
N PHE A 1014 -24.73 25.66 -18.21
CA PHE A 1014 -25.55 24.84 -17.31
C PHE A 1014 -25.09 23.38 -17.25
N ILE A 1015 -24.59 22.85 -18.37
CA ILE A 1015 -24.26 21.42 -18.53
C ILE A 1015 -23.23 20.95 -17.50
N PRO A 1016 -22.07 21.62 -17.28
CA PRO A 1016 -21.10 21.22 -16.25
C PRO A 1016 -21.69 21.15 -14.84
N PHE A 1017 -22.52 22.12 -14.45
CA PHE A 1017 -23.15 22.13 -13.12
C PHE A 1017 -24.13 20.97 -12.96
N ALA A 1018 -25.04 20.80 -13.92
CA ALA A 1018 -26.01 19.71 -13.91
C ALA A 1018 -25.30 18.34 -13.91
N PHE A 1019 -24.25 18.19 -14.71
CA PHE A 1019 -23.45 16.96 -14.80
C PHE A 1019 -22.76 16.62 -13.47
N VAL A 1020 -22.03 17.56 -12.87
CA VAL A 1020 -21.32 17.35 -11.60
C VAL A 1020 -22.29 17.01 -10.47
N ILE A 1021 -23.42 17.73 -10.37
CA ILE A 1021 -24.46 17.47 -9.36
C ILE A 1021 -25.06 16.08 -9.56
N ALA A 1022 -25.54 15.77 -10.77
CA ALA A 1022 -26.18 14.51 -11.07
C ALA A 1022 -25.21 13.33 -10.85
N LEU A 1023 -23.99 13.42 -11.37
CA LEU A 1023 -23.00 12.36 -11.26
C LEU A 1023 -22.63 12.09 -9.79
N SER A 1024 -22.45 13.13 -8.98
CA SER A 1024 -22.11 12.99 -7.55
C SER A 1024 -23.19 12.22 -6.78
N TYR A 1025 -24.46 12.58 -6.98
CA TYR A 1025 -25.57 11.92 -6.28
C TYR A 1025 -25.87 10.53 -6.84
N VAL A 1026 -25.76 10.31 -8.15
CA VAL A 1026 -25.93 8.98 -8.77
C VAL A 1026 -24.87 8.01 -8.26
N VAL A 1027 -23.60 8.43 -8.21
CA VAL A 1027 -22.52 7.58 -7.70
C VAL A 1027 -22.68 7.34 -6.20
N SER A 1028 -23.00 8.36 -5.41
CA SER A 1028 -23.27 8.19 -3.97
C SER A 1028 -24.43 7.22 -3.71
N LEU A 1029 -25.52 7.34 -4.46
CA LEU A 1029 -26.67 6.45 -4.35
C LEU A 1029 -26.31 5.02 -4.78
N TRP A 1030 -25.58 4.87 -5.88
CA TRP A 1030 -25.12 3.58 -6.37
C TRP A 1030 -24.21 2.88 -5.36
N GLU A 1031 -23.26 3.60 -4.74
CA GLU A 1031 -22.39 3.07 -3.68
C GLU A 1031 -23.21 2.58 -2.48
N SER A 1032 -24.16 3.39 -2.00
CA SER A 1032 -25.03 3.04 -0.87
C SER A 1032 -25.89 1.79 -1.16
N LEU A 1033 -26.54 1.73 -2.33
CA LEU A 1033 -27.33 0.58 -2.75
C LEU A 1033 -26.48 -0.68 -2.94
N PHE A 1034 -25.27 -0.55 -3.49
CA PHE A 1034 -24.34 -1.67 -3.66
C PHE A 1034 -23.89 -2.26 -2.32
N LEU A 1035 -23.81 -1.44 -1.28
CA LEU A 1035 -23.50 -1.87 0.09
C LEU A 1035 -24.71 -2.44 0.85
N GLY A 1036 -25.89 -2.50 0.20
CA GLY A 1036 -27.11 -3.10 0.74
C GLY A 1036 -27.98 -2.13 1.55
N GLU A 1037 -27.75 -0.82 1.46
CA GLU A 1037 -28.55 0.18 2.16
C GLU A 1037 -29.86 0.49 1.43
N THR A 1038 -30.83 1.05 2.16
CA THR A 1038 -32.12 1.46 1.59
C THR A 1038 -32.06 2.90 1.05
N LEU A 1039 -32.88 3.25 0.06
CA LEU A 1039 -33.01 4.63 -0.43
C LEU A 1039 -33.26 5.65 0.70
N LYS A 1040 -34.07 5.25 1.69
CA LYS A 1040 -34.35 6.08 2.88
C LYS A 1040 -33.12 6.24 3.78
N ALA A 1041 -32.30 5.20 3.93
CA ALA A 1041 -31.05 5.28 4.67
C ALA A 1041 -30.05 6.21 3.97
N TRP A 1042 -29.90 6.11 2.65
CA TRP A 1042 -29.09 7.05 1.86
C TRP A 1042 -29.55 8.50 2.05
N TRP A 1043 -30.86 8.77 1.97
CA TRP A 1043 -31.42 10.10 2.19
C TRP A 1043 -31.15 10.63 3.61
N ASN A 1044 -31.28 9.75 4.62
CA ASN A 1044 -30.92 10.08 6.00
C ASN A 1044 -29.42 10.39 6.13
N GLU A 1045 -28.56 9.66 5.43
CA GLU A 1045 -27.12 9.91 5.41
C GLU A 1045 -26.79 11.30 4.84
N GLN A 1046 -27.41 11.68 3.72
CA GLN A 1046 -27.26 13.02 3.14
C GLN A 1046 -27.65 14.12 4.13
N ARG A 1047 -28.78 13.94 4.83
CA ARG A 1047 -29.22 14.85 5.91
C ARG A 1047 -28.19 14.95 7.02
N MET A 1048 -27.68 13.81 7.48
CA MET A 1048 -26.75 13.78 8.60
C MET A 1048 -25.39 14.40 8.26
N TRP A 1049 -24.91 14.24 7.02
CA TRP A 1049 -23.73 14.96 6.55
C TRP A 1049 -23.95 16.48 6.53
N LEU A 1050 -25.13 16.94 6.09
CA LEU A 1050 -25.49 18.37 6.17
C LEU A 1050 -25.50 18.85 7.64
N TYR A 1051 -26.10 18.09 8.55
CA TYR A 1051 -26.23 18.48 9.95
C TYR A 1051 -24.86 18.58 10.63
N LYS A 1052 -24.01 17.57 10.44
CA LYS A 1052 -22.64 17.54 10.98
C LYS A 1052 -21.81 18.72 10.47
N ARG A 1053 -21.88 19.02 9.16
CA ARG A 1053 -21.10 20.11 8.53
C ARG A 1053 -21.57 21.50 8.97
N THR A 1054 -22.87 21.72 9.09
CA THR A 1054 -23.41 23.03 9.51
C THR A 1054 -23.31 23.29 11.01
N THR A 1055 -23.14 22.24 11.83
CA THR A 1055 -23.06 22.37 13.29
C THR A 1055 -21.77 21.84 13.88
N SER A 1056 -21.63 20.54 14.09
CA SER A 1056 -20.49 19.90 14.75
C SER A 1056 -19.15 20.39 14.23
N TYR A 1057 -19.01 20.49 12.90
CA TYR A 1057 -17.76 20.88 12.24
C TYR A 1057 -17.51 22.39 12.34
N LEU A 1058 -18.56 23.21 12.35
CA LEU A 1058 -18.47 24.65 12.61
C LEU A 1058 -18.00 24.90 14.04
N PHE A 1059 -18.61 24.26 15.04
CA PHE A 1059 -18.18 24.38 16.43
C PHE A 1059 -16.74 23.88 16.61
N ALA A 1060 -16.39 22.73 16.02
CA ALA A 1060 -15.03 22.21 16.05
C ALA A 1060 -14.00 23.18 15.45
N LEU A 1061 -14.34 23.84 14.32
CA LEU A 1061 -13.50 24.83 13.67
C LEU A 1061 -13.26 26.04 14.59
N VAL A 1062 -14.35 26.64 15.10
CA VAL A 1062 -14.30 27.82 15.96
C VAL A 1062 -13.54 27.51 17.26
N ASP A 1063 -13.89 26.42 17.93
CA ASP A 1063 -13.29 26.00 19.19
C ASP A 1063 -11.78 25.74 19.05
N THR A 1064 -11.36 25.11 17.94
CA THR A 1064 -9.94 24.88 17.65
C THR A 1064 -9.18 26.19 17.41
N ILE A 1065 -9.77 27.13 16.67
CA ILE A 1065 -9.16 28.44 16.42
C ILE A 1065 -9.05 29.24 17.73
N LEU A 1066 -10.10 29.28 18.55
CA LEU A 1066 -10.09 29.97 19.84
C LEU A 1066 -9.05 29.36 20.79
N LYS A 1067 -8.90 28.03 20.79
CA LYS A 1067 -7.87 27.34 21.55
C LYS A 1067 -6.46 27.72 21.08
N LEU A 1068 -6.22 27.85 19.78
CA LEU A 1068 -4.93 28.29 19.24
C LEU A 1068 -4.56 29.74 19.61
N ILE A 1069 -5.56 30.61 19.78
CA ILE A 1069 -5.37 32.00 20.22
C ILE A 1069 -5.29 32.11 21.76
N GLY A 1070 -5.43 30.99 22.49
CA GLY A 1070 -5.31 30.92 23.95
C GLY A 1070 -6.54 31.42 24.72
N MET A 1071 -7.70 31.49 24.07
CA MET A 1071 -8.92 32.06 24.66
C MET A 1071 -9.83 31.04 25.35
N ASN A 1072 -9.59 29.73 25.20
CA ASN A 1072 -10.52 28.71 25.70
C ASN A 1072 -9.81 27.43 26.16
N ASP A 1073 -9.98 27.08 27.44
CA ASP A 1073 -9.67 25.75 27.98
C ASP A 1073 -10.93 24.89 27.87
N LEU A 1074 -11.04 24.14 26.78
CA LEU A 1074 -12.24 23.34 26.50
C LEU A 1074 -12.28 22.08 27.37
N ALA A 1075 -13.38 21.89 28.10
CA ALA A 1075 -13.65 20.67 28.83
C ALA A 1075 -13.97 19.50 27.87
N PHE A 1076 -13.31 18.36 28.06
CA PHE A 1076 -13.61 17.12 27.37
C PHE A 1076 -14.95 16.56 27.87
N ALA A 1077 -15.98 16.51 27.02
CA ALA A 1077 -17.27 15.94 27.35
C ALA A 1077 -17.34 14.45 26.98
N ILE A 1078 -17.63 13.58 27.95
CA ILE A 1078 -17.92 12.16 27.71
C ILE A 1078 -19.33 12.04 27.13
N THR A 1079 -19.49 11.32 26.03
CA THR A 1079 -20.79 11.10 25.41
C THR A 1079 -21.52 9.96 26.12
N PRO A 1080 -22.75 10.16 26.61
CA PRO A 1080 -23.52 9.09 27.25
C PRO A 1080 -23.81 7.95 26.27
N LYS A 1081 -23.61 6.72 26.75
CA LYS A 1081 -23.81 5.48 25.96
C LYS A 1081 -25.24 4.94 26.03
N VAL A 1082 -25.99 5.36 27.04
CA VAL A 1082 -27.38 4.99 27.24
C VAL A 1082 -28.25 6.23 27.11
N ALA A 1083 -29.35 6.12 26.35
CA ALA A 1083 -30.37 7.15 26.26
C ALA A 1083 -31.55 6.80 27.18
N ASP A 1084 -32.38 7.79 27.51
CA ASP A 1084 -33.60 7.55 28.27
C ASP A 1084 -34.56 6.58 27.53
N GLU A 1085 -35.39 5.85 28.29
CA GLU A 1085 -36.26 4.81 27.73
C GLU A 1085 -37.27 5.38 26.70
N GLU A 1086 -37.73 6.62 26.91
CA GLU A 1086 -38.65 7.28 25.98
C GLU A 1086 -37.97 7.65 24.66
N SER A 1087 -36.74 8.16 24.69
CA SER A 1087 -35.96 8.46 23.47
C SER A 1087 -35.54 7.19 22.73
N SER A 1088 -35.23 6.10 23.44
CA SER A 1088 -34.98 4.79 22.82
C SER A 1088 -36.21 4.29 22.05
N LYS A 1089 -37.41 4.38 22.63
CA LYS A 1089 -38.67 4.01 21.94
C LYS A 1089 -38.94 4.88 20.70
N ARG A 1090 -38.57 6.17 20.73
CA ARG A 1090 -38.67 7.06 19.54
C ARG A 1090 -37.68 6.65 18.46
N TYR A 1091 -36.44 6.34 18.84
CA TYR A 1091 -35.42 5.88 17.93
C TYR A 1091 -35.82 4.58 17.21
N GLU A 1092 -36.38 3.60 17.94
CA GLU A 1092 -36.89 2.35 17.36
C GLU A 1092 -38.03 2.58 16.35
N LYS A 1093 -38.86 3.60 16.57
CA LYS A 1093 -39.91 4.03 15.62
C LYS A 1093 -39.37 4.85 14.43
N GLY A 1094 -38.08 5.15 14.39
CA GLY A 1094 -37.46 5.95 13.35
C GLY A 1094 -37.76 7.45 13.44
N ILE A 1095 -38.05 7.96 14.64
CA ILE A 1095 -38.36 9.37 14.91
C ILE A 1095 -37.12 10.08 15.45
N MET A 1096 -36.76 11.23 14.87
CA MET A 1096 -35.59 12.02 15.30
C MET A 1096 -35.84 12.77 16.62
N GLU A 1097 -34.81 12.81 17.45
CA GLU A 1097 -34.82 13.44 18.77
C GLU A 1097 -34.29 14.88 18.72
N PHE A 1098 -35.13 15.87 19.08
CA PHE A 1098 -34.78 17.29 19.14
C PHE A 1098 -35.04 17.95 20.50
N GLY A 1099 -35.49 17.20 21.51
CA GLY A 1099 -35.96 17.74 22.80
C GLY A 1099 -34.90 18.43 23.65
N SER A 1100 -33.61 18.18 23.40
CA SER A 1100 -32.52 18.78 24.18
C SER A 1100 -32.24 20.22 23.76
N THR A 1101 -32.11 21.15 24.72
CA THR A 1101 -31.64 22.51 24.45
C THR A 1101 -30.15 22.49 24.07
N SER A 1102 -29.82 22.78 22.81
CA SER A 1102 -28.45 22.82 22.29
C SER A 1102 -28.24 23.96 21.30
N PRO A 1103 -27.11 24.70 21.35
CA PRO A 1103 -26.75 25.68 20.33
C PRO A 1103 -26.67 25.08 18.92
N MET A 1104 -26.29 23.80 18.80
CA MET A 1104 -26.28 23.10 17.51
C MET A 1104 -27.68 23.01 16.91
N PHE A 1105 -28.70 22.70 17.72
CA PHE A 1105 -30.08 22.63 17.26
C PHE A 1105 -30.63 24.00 16.88
N THR A 1106 -30.16 25.06 17.54
CA THR A 1106 -30.47 26.45 17.16
C THR A 1106 -29.97 26.76 15.75
N ILE A 1107 -28.72 26.39 15.43
CA ILE A 1107 -28.17 26.59 14.07
C ILE A 1107 -28.93 25.77 13.03
N LEU A 1108 -29.20 24.48 13.29
CA LEU A 1108 -29.98 23.66 12.36
C LEU A 1108 -31.36 24.25 12.09
N SER A 1109 -32.05 24.67 13.16
CA SER A 1109 -33.37 25.29 13.05
C SER A 1109 -33.31 26.61 12.28
N THR A 1110 -32.30 27.45 12.55
CA THR A 1110 -32.12 28.75 11.87
C THR A 1110 -31.88 28.55 10.37
N VAL A 1111 -30.99 27.62 10.01
CA VAL A 1111 -30.70 27.28 8.62
C VAL A 1111 -31.93 26.70 7.91
N ALA A 1112 -32.67 25.80 8.55
CA ALA A 1112 -33.88 25.22 7.98
C ALA A 1112 -34.96 26.30 7.74
N MET A 1113 -35.21 27.15 8.74
CA MET A 1113 -36.19 28.25 8.65
C MET A 1113 -35.78 29.30 7.62
N LEU A 1114 -34.50 29.66 7.54
CA LEU A 1114 -33.98 30.57 6.53
C LEU A 1114 -34.27 30.03 5.12
N ASN A 1115 -33.96 28.76 4.86
CA ASN A 1115 -34.20 28.15 3.55
C ASN A 1115 -35.69 28.05 3.21
N LEU A 1116 -36.54 27.75 4.21
CA LEU A 1116 -38.00 27.76 4.02
C LEU A 1116 -38.51 29.16 3.68
N PHE A 1117 -38.08 30.17 4.43
CA PHE A 1117 -38.45 31.57 4.19
C PHE A 1117 -37.99 32.05 2.80
N CYS A 1118 -36.75 31.73 2.42
CA CYS A 1118 -36.20 32.07 1.10
C CYS A 1118 -36.95 31.37 -0.04
N LEU A 1119 -37.33 30.09 0.14
CA LEU A 1119 -38.10 29.36 -0.86
C LEU A 1119 -39.49 29.96 -1.06
N VAL A 1120 -40.19 30.28 0.03
CA VAL A 1120 -41.51 30.93 -0.02
C VAL A 1120 -41.42 32.29 -0.71
N GLY A 1121 -40.41 33.10 -0.37
CA GLY A 1121 -40.18 34.39 -1.03
C GLY A 1121 -39.84 34.24 -2.51
N GLY A 1122 -38.98 33.29 -2.89
CA GLY A 1122 -38.68 33.00 -4.29
C GLY A 1122 -39.91 32.54 -5.09
N ILE A 1123 -40.76 31.67 -4.51
CA ILE A 1123 -42.01 31.23 -5.15
C ILE A 1123 -42.96 32.42 -5.34
N LYS A 1124 -43.10 33.29 -4.33
CA LYS A 1124 -43.89 34.53 -4.44
C LYS A 1124 -43.41 35.38 -5.61
N GLU A 1125 -42.09 35.55 -5.78
CA GLU A 1125 -41.53 36.35 -6.86
C GLU A 1125 -41.82 35.77 -8.24
N VAL A 1126 -41.73 34.44 -8.40
CA VAL A 1126 -42.08 33.74 -9.65
C VAL A 1126 -43.57 33.86 -9.98
N ILE A 1127 -44.44 33.86 -8.97
CA ILE A 1127 -45.88 34.07 -9.17
C ILE A 1127 -46.18 35.50 -9.63
N ILE A 1128 -45.45 36.49 -9.11
CA ILE A 1128 -45.66 37.92 -9.43
C ILE A 1128 -45.08 38.28 -10.80
N ASN A 1129 -43.85 37.86 -11.12
CA ASN A 1129 -43.11 38.28 -12.32
C ASN A 1129 -43.21 37.29 -13.51
N GLY A 1130 -43.87 36.15 -13.32
CA GLY A 1130 -44.11 35.15 -14.37
C GLY A 1130 -42.95 34.15 -14.60
N VAL A 1131 -43.23 33.13 -15.42
CA VAL A 1131 -42.38 31.93 -15.63
C VAL A 1131 -41.04 32.25 -16.33
N GLY A 1132 -40.88 33.42 -16.95
CA GLY A 1132 -39.66 33.81 -17.67
C GLY A 1132 -38.41 33.87 -16.80
N GLY A 1133 -38.53 34.14 -15.50
CA GLY A 1133 -37.41 34.18 -14.54
C GLY A 1133 -36.90 32.81 -14.08
N LEU A 1134 -37.71 31.75 -14.19
CA LEU A 1134 -37.35 30.40 -13.69
C LEU A 1134 -36.08 29.84 -14.34
N GLY A 1135 -35.81 30.19 -15.59
CA GLY A 1135 -34.64 29.69 -16.32
C GLY A 1135 -33.31 30.10 -15.68
N SER A 1136 -33.22 31.31 -15.12
CA SER A 1136 -31.99 31.85 -14.53
C SER A 1136 -31.79 31.50 -13.05
N PHE A 1137 -32.85 31.06 -12.37
CA PHE A 1137 -32.82 30.68 -10.95
C PHE A 1137 -33.02 29.18 -10.70
N PHE A 1138 -33.16 28.37 -11.74
CA PHE A 1138 -33.51 26.94 -11.63
C PHE A 1138 -32.62 26.17 -10.64
N LEU A 1139 -31.29 26.32 -10.72
CA LEU A 1139 -30.37 25.64 -9.79
C LEU A 1139 -30.47 26.17 -8.36
N GLN A 1140 -30.79 27.45 -8.16
CA GLN A 1140 -31.03 28.02 -6.83
C GLN A 1140 -32.35 27.49 -6.23
N PHE A 1141 -33.41 27.41 -7.03
CA PHE A 1141 -34.67 26.79 -6.61
C PHE A 1141 -34.51 25.31 -6.27
N LEU A 1142 -33.78 24.56 -7.12
CA LEU A 1142 -33.49 23.15 -6.87
C LEU A 1142 -32.69 22.97 -5.57
N LEU A 1143 -31.65 23.77 -5.35
CA LEU A 1143 -30.84 23.76 -4.14
C LEU A 1143 -31.69 24.11 -2.90
N CYS A 1144 -32.36 25.26 -2.91
CA CYS A 1144 -33.19 25.71 -1.79
C CYS A 1144 -34.33 24.72 -1.48
N GLY A 1145 -35.01 24.22 -2.52
CA GLY A 1145 -36.05 23.20 -2.40
C GLY A 1145 -35.52 21.88 -1.82
N SER A 1146 -34.38 21.39 -2.29
CA SER A 1146 -33.76 20.17 -1.74
C SER A 1146 -33.31 20.35 -0.29
N LEU A 1147 -32.82 21.53 0.10
CA LEU A 1147 -32.48 21.85 1.49
C LEU A 1147 -33.72 21.85 2.39
N VAL A 1148 -34.84 22.39 1.93
CA VAL A 1148 -36.13 22.33 2.66
C VAL A 1148 -36.58 20.88 2.80
N LEU A 1149 -36.51 20.07 1.74
CA LEU A 1149 -36.89 18.65 1.80
C LEU A 1149 -35.99 17.82 2.72
N ILE A 1150 -34.68 18.05 2.70
CA ILE A 1150 -33.74 17.36 3.61
C ILE A 1150 -34.05 17.69 5.07
N ASN A 1151 -34.37 18.96 5.37
CA ASN A 1151 -34.68 19.44 6.71
C ASN A 1151 -36.13 19.17 7.15
N PHE A 1152 -36.93 18.41 6.40
CA PHE A 1152 -38.32 18.12 6.75
C PHE A 1152 -38.56 17.66 8.21
N PRO A 1153 -37.72 16.78 8.81
CA PRO A 1153 -37.90 16.38 10.21
C PRO A 1153 -37.79 17.54 11.23
N ILE A 1154 -37.08 18.62 10.90
CA ILE A 1154 -37.02 19.82 11.74
C ILE A 1154 -38.37 20.55 11.72
N PHE A 1155 -39.00 20.68 10.55
CA PHE A 1155 -40.33 21.29 10.44
C PHE A 1155 -41.39 20.44 11.14
N GLU A 1156 -41.34 19.11 10.99
CA GLU A 1156 -42.18 18.17 11.73
C GLU A 1156 -42.04 18.36 13.25
N ALA A 1157 -40.79 18.41 13.74
CA ALA A 1157 -40.50 18.63 15.15
C ALA A 1157 -40.80 20.05 15.66
N SER A 1158 -40.87 21.05 14.79
CA SER A 1158 -41.14 22.45 15.17
C SER A 1158 -42.63 22.79 15.17
N PHE A 1159 -43.39 22.28 14.21
CA PHE A 1159 -44.77 22.74 13.97
C PHE A 1159 -45.85 21.68 14.22
N PHE A 1160 -45.51 20.38 14.14
CA PHE A 1160 -46.52 19.32 14.09
C PHE A 1160 -46.43 18.32 15.26
N ARG A 1161 -45.31 18.26 15.98
CA ARG A 1161 -45.10 17.33 17.10
C ARG A 1161 -45.31 18.00 18.47
N ASN A 1162 -46.03 17.30 19.35
CA ASN A 1162 -46.29 17.70 20.74
C ASN A 1162 -45.62 16.76 21.77
N ASP A 1163 -44.73 15.86 21.32
CA ASP A 1163 -43.99 14.95 22.20
C ASP A 1163 -42.71 15.60 22.77
N LYS A 1164 -42.08 14.99 23.78
CA LYS A 1164 -40.85 15.51 24.40
C LYS A 1164 -39.63 15.59 23.46
N GLY A 1165 -39.70 15.00 22.28
CA GLY A 1165 -38.66 15.07 21.26
C GLY A 1165 -38.89 16.17 20.23
N CYS A 1166 -39.87 17.07 20.41
CA CYS A 1166 -40.06 18.28 19.62
C CYS A 1166 -38.95 19.31 19.87
N ILE A 1167 -38.82 20.31 19.00
CA ILE A 1167 -37.86 21.39 19.21
C ILE A 1167 -38.38 22.31 20.34
N PRO A 1168 -37.58 22.61 21.38
CA PRO A 1168 -38.01 23.51 22.45
C PRO A 1168 -38.43 24.89 21.91
N THR A 1169 -39.55 25.43 22.41
CA THR A 1169 -40.13 26.71 21.94
C THR A 1169 -39.12 27.86 21.98
N ASN A 1170 -38.27 27.94 23.02
CA ASN A 1170 -37.22 28.96 23.10
C ASN A 1170 -36.19 28.86 21.96
N THR A 1171 -35.85 27.64 21.54
CA THR A 1171 -34.92 27.41 20.42
C THR A 1171 -35.56 27.83 19.09
N MET A 1172 -36.85 27.57 18.93
CA MET A 1172 -37.62 27.99 17.76
C MET A 1172 -37.77 29.52 17.69
N LEU A 1173 -38.11 30.19 18.79
CA LEU A 1173 -38.23 31.66 18.82
C LEU A 1173 -36.89 32.33 18.50
N LEU A 1174 -35.80 31.82 19.07
CA LEU A 1174 -34.45 32.31 18.79
C LEU A 1174 -34.06 32.11 17.32
N SER A 1175 -34.37 30.96 16.73
CA SER A 1175 -34.05 30.69 15.33
C SER A 1175 -34.81 31.61 14.38
N VAL A 1176 -36.10 31.87 14.63
CA VAL A 1176 -36.90 32.83 13.86
C VAL A 1176 -36.33 34.25 14.00
N ALA A 1177 -35.96 34.68 15.21
CA ALA A 1177 -35.34 35.99 15.43
C ALA A 1177 -34.03 36.13 14.64
N LEU A 1178 -33.18 35.09 14.61
CA LEU A 1178 -31.94 35.08 13.83
C LEU A 1178 -32.20 35.15 12.31
N VAL A 1179 -33.25 34.47 11.81
CA VAL A 1179 -33.65 34.56 10.39
C VAL A 1179 -34.09 35.98 10.04
N ILE A 1180 -34.86 36.64 10.91
CA ILE A 1180 -35.30 38.03 10.72
C ILE A 1180 -34.09 38.97 10.66
N VAL A 1181 -33.12 38.79 11.57
CA VAL A 1181 -31.87 39.58 11.56
C VAL A 1181 -31.07 39.34 10.29
N ALA A 1182 -30.91 38.07 9.87
CA ALA A 1182 -30.20 37.74 8.64
C ALA A 1182 -30.86 38.38 7.40
N TYR A 1183 -32.19 38.41 7.35
CA TYR A 1183 -32.95 39.08 6.29
C TYR A 1183 -32.66 40.59 6.26
N PHE A 1184 -32.74 41.29 7.40
CA PHE A 1184 -32.46 42.72 7.45
C PHE A 1184 -31.00 43.08 7.15
N ILE A 1185 -30.03 42.25 7.56
CA ILE A 1185 -28.62 42.44 7.21
C ILE A 1185 -28.40 42.28 5.72
N SER A 1186 -29.10 41.36 5.05
CA SER A 1186 -28.95 41.16 3.60
C SER A 1186 -29.54 42.27 2.73
N ILE A 1187 -30.34 43.17 3.31
CA ILE A 1187 -30.91 44.35 2.65
C ILE A 1187 -29.90 45.53 2.67
N LEU A 1188 -28.93 45.52 3.60
CA LEU A 1188 -27.82 46.47 3.72
C LEU A 1188 -26.65 46.06 2.81
#